data_AF-D5WYK8-F1
#
_entry.id   AF-D5WYK8-F1
#
_cell.length_a   1.000
_cell.length_b   1.000
_cell.length_c   1.000
_cell.angle_alpha   90.00
_cell.angle_beta   90.00
_cell.angle_gamma   90.00
#
_symmetry.space_group_name_H-M   'P 1'
#
loop_
_entity.id
_entity.type
_entity.pdbx_description
1 polymer ?
#
loop_
_entity_poly.entity_id
_entity_poly.type
_entity_poly.pdbx_seq_one_letter_code
_entity_poly.pdbx_strand_id
1 'polypeptide(L)'
;MQFPKSALALAVAAALSLSACGGGGTTTASNPPEQQAAVQTGVFLDSAVAGVDYTTDSDATPRQTNAAGQFLYKSGETVTFKLGGVLLGRAKGADVVALADLDEQGEDAPRTQNTAQLLQALDDDGDPNNGIVIRDVVRQRFANIKCDLSDRTQLTALFQQQLADLKLNLTDPRYAKAHLEDSLSLIGRTVTSTFTYQGAGAAQGAQLSVSKYAIGSQSRFNVPYPGNQNYIKAEFPKGFPISLGSGLALKGVDKQGNVQFWAMTDRGPNGDSPDLQNADGSTTATKSFPAPAFNPEFGVVTVGTGKGNRRATLESTTPLKDLDGAAMSGRPIPPGTVGSTGETPVSDTLQILKNAQGGIAFDVHGIDPEAVVATPDGKSLWMTDEYGPFVFKVNAASGRIETKLAPGSGLPDIVKYRQPNRGIEAIALAPNGNLLAGVQSILKMDDAKDSNGKTQKTTKAVFTRLVQIQPGGGTRMFAYPLTDASGAVPYSKNKDAKIGDLVALDDNRYLIIERGTQADGKDHNMIFLIDLSGATDLTGKTINGLEPEYQTSLKALTDGGIIPVKKTLLFDMVEGSGFGWVSGKTEGMALVDAQTIAVANDNDFGLAAEIVGPNGEILKGDDCEMDASGQILAGTGKCTAPGAYTYRIIRGKPWETPSRLFLIKLPKPVLDYAS
;
A
#
# COMPACT_ATOMS: atom_id res chain seq x y z
N MET A 1 3.62 -26.42 -37.83
CA MET A 1 3.88 -25.05 -37.35
C MET A 1 3.22 -24.91 -36.00
N GLN A 2 4.02 -25.09 -34.94
CA GLN A 2 3.58 -25.06 -33.55
C GLN A 2 4.53 -24.13 -32.81
N PHE A 3 3.99 -23.13 -32.13
CA PHE A 3 4.71 -22.41 -31.09
C PHE A 3 4.54 -23.16 -29.77
N PRO A 4 5.59 -23.25 -28.93
CA PRO A 4 5.39 -23.39 -27.51
C PRO A 4 5.81 -22.12 -26.76
N LYS A 5 4.88 -21.65 -25.93
CA LYS A 5 5.11 -20.80 -24.77
C LYS A 5 5.77 -21.62 -23.66
N SER A 6 6.69 -21.06 -22.88
CA SER A 6 7.14 -21.56 -21.57
C SER A 6 7.79 -20.40 -20.81
N ALA A 7 7.13 -19.85 -19.78
CA ALA A 7 7.29 -20.15 -18.35
C ALA A 7 8.36 -19.25 -17.68
N LEU A 8 7.94 -18.26 -16.87
CA LEU A 8 8.83 -17.41 -16.07
C LEU A 8 8.43 -17.43 -14.60
N ALA A 9 9.12 -18.28 -13.83
CA ALA A 9 9.14 -18.29 -12.38
C ALA A 9 10.44 -17.59 -11.92
N LEU A 10 10.32 -16.56 -11.08
CA LEU A 10 11.46 -16.02 -10.34
C LEU A 10 11.53 -16.79 -9.03
N ALA A 11 12.31 -17.85 -9.00
CA ALA A 11 12.69 -18.56 -7.79
C ALA A 11 14.22 -18.62 -7.75
N VAL A 12 14.85 -17.69 -7.03
CA VAL A 12 16.26 -17.79 -6.67
C VAL A 12 16.36 -18.82 -5.54
N ALA A 13 16.51 -20.09 -5.88
CA ALA A 13 16.89 -21.16 -4.96
C ALA A 13 18.39 -21.42 -5.11
N ALA A 14 19.18 -21.01 -4.11
CA ALA A 14 20.61 -21.29 -4.06
C ALA A 14 20.86 -22.77 -3.71
N ALA A 15 21.38 -23.56 -4.65
CA ALA A 15 21.83 -24.93 -4.42
C ALA A 15 23.35 -24.97 -4.25
N LEU A 16 23.81 -25.22 -3.02
CA LEU A 16 25.21 -25.51 -2.69
C LEU A 16 25.50 -27.00 -2.97
N SER A 17 26.36 -27.31 -3.94
CA SER A 17 26.92 -28.65 -4.12
C SER A 17 28.42 -28.65 -3.83
N LEU A 18 28.79 -29.20 -2.67
CA LEU A 18 30.15 -29.63 -2.34
C LEU A 18 30.44 -30.96 -3.06
N SER A 19 31.42 -30.97 -3.97
CA SER A 19 31.96 -32.20 -4.55
C SER A 19 33.39 -32.39 -4.05
N ALA A 20 33.56 -33.35 -3.13
CA ALA A 20 34.86 -33.90 -2.76
C ALA A 20 35.04 -35.23 -3.50
N CYS A 21 36.12 -35.37 -4.26
CA CYS A 21 36.69 -36.67 -4.60
C CYS A 21 38.20 -36.54 -4.74
N GLY A 22 38.92 -37.27 -3.89
CA GLY A 22 40.35 -37.50 -4.00
C GLY A 22 40.65 -38.66 -4.96
N GLY A 23 41.85 -38.61 -5.55
CA GLY A 23 42.43 -39.70 -6.33
C GLY A 23 43.82 -39.29 -6.82
N GLY A 24 44.86 -39.87 -6.23
CA GLY A 24 46.26 -39.61 -6.56
C GLY A 24 46.75 -40.43 -7.76
N GLY A 25 47.65 -39.84 -8.54
CA GLY A 25 48.39 -40.49 -9.62
C GLY A 25 49.39 -39.52 -10.26
N THR A 26 50.67 -39.76 -10.00
CA THR A 26 51.83 -38.95 -10.43
C THR A 26 52.13 -39.15 -11.92
N THR A 27 52.18 -38.07 -12.72
CA THR A 27 53.12 -37.92 -13.87
C THR A 27 53.15 -36.49 -14.41
N THR A 28 54.38 -36.01 -14.64
CA THR A 28 54.84 -34.97 -15.58
C THR A 28 54.31 -33.54 -15.44
N ALA A 29 55.24 -32.63 -15.12
CA ALA A 29 55.08 -31.18 -15.17
C ALA A 29 54.87 -30.71 -16.62
N SER A 30 53.61 -30.56 -17.01
CA SER A 30 53.18 -29.61 -18.03
C SER A 30 52.54 -28.42 -17.32
N ASN A 31 52.89 -27.19 -17.71
CA ASN A 31 52.13 -26.00 -17.31
C ASN A 31 50.63 -26.30 -17.49
N PRO A 32 49.77 -26.08 -16.47
CA PRO A 32 48.35 -26.28 -16.67
C PRO A 32 47.90 -25.39 -17.83
N PRO A 33 47.04 -25.86 -18.74
CA PRO A 33 46.40 -24.97 -19.69
C PRO A 33 45.75 -23.84 -18.88
N GLU A 34 45.91 -22.59 -19.29
CA GLU A 34 45.09 -21.50 -18.76
C GLU A 34 43.62 -21.97 -18.83
N GLN A 35 43.04 -22.30 -17.68
CA GLN A 35 41.63 -22.58 -17.59
C GLN A 35 40.94 -21.29 -18.01
N GLN A 36 40.38 -21.26 -19.22
CA GLN A 36 39.51 -20.17 -19.65
C GLN A 36 38.46 -20.00 -18.56
N ALA A 37 38.49 -18.85 -17.87
CA ALA A 37 37.56 -18.58 -16.80
C ALA A 37 36.14 -18.77 -17.31
N ALA A 38 35.38 -19.62 -16.62
CA ALA A 38 34.05 -20.02 -17.05
C ALA A 38 33.16 -18.78 -17.18
N VAL A 39 32.41 -18.71 -18.29
CA VAL A 39 31.39 -17.67 -18.48
C VAL A 39 30.23 -17.95 -17.53
N GLN A 40 29.87 -16.94 -16.76
CA GLN A 40 28.79 -16.90 -15.78
C GLN A 40 27.68 -15.98 -16.29
N THR A 41 26.49 -16.12 -15.71
CA THR A 41 25.33 -15.28 -16.03
C THR A 41 24.96 -14.48 -14.81
N GLY A 42 24.92 -13.15 -14.93
CA GLY A 42 24.45 -12.23 -13.91
C GLY A 42 23.14 -11.57 -14.34
N VAL A 43 22.46 -10.86 -13.42
CA VAL A 43 21.25 -10.08 -13.70
C VAL A 43 21.49 -8.60 -13.38
N PHE A 44 21.14 -7.72 -14.31
CA PHE A 44 21.21 -6.27 -14.14
C PHE A 44 19.89 -5.72 -13.57
N LEU A 45 19.94 -5.00 -12.43
CA LEU A 45 18.75 -4.65 -11.63
C LEU A 45 18.51 -3.16 -11.32
N ASP A 46 17.30 -2.74 -11.67
CA ASP A 46 16.36 -1.87 -10.95
C ASP A 46 14.97 -2.42 -11.32
N SER A 47 14.63 -3.61 -10.79
CA SER A 47 13.94 -4.73 -11.49
C SER A 47 14.75 -5.28 -12.68
N ALA A 48 14.34 -6.42 -13.27
CA ALA A 48 15.06 -6.97 -14.41
C ALA A 48 15.05 -5.98 -15.59
N VAL A 49 16.22 -5.48 -16.01
CA VAL A 49 16.33 -4.47 -17.09
C VAL A 49 16.75 -5.12 -18.40
N ALA A 50 15.85 -5.15 -19.38
CA ALA A 50 16.07 -5.69 -20.72
C ALA A 50 16.48 -4.61 -21.73
N GLY A 51 17.37 -4.95 -22.66
CA GLY A 51 17.76 -4.08 -23.77
C GLY A 51 18.89 -3.08 -23.45
N VAL A 52 19.57 -3.22 -22.30
CA VAL A 52 20.76 -2.42 -21.99
C VAL A 52 21.98 -3.04 -22.65
N ASP A 53 22.81 -2.21 -23.31
CA ASP A 53 24.04 -2.65 -23.94
C ASP A 53 25.11 -2.90 -22.85
N TYR A 54 25.87 -3.99 -22.95
CA TYR A 54 26.99 -4.27 -22.07
C TYR A 54 28.23 -4.81 -22.81
N THR A 55 29.39 -4.55 -22.24
CA THR A 55 30.69 -5.12 -22.63
C THR A 55 31.45 -5.57 -21.39
N THR A 56 32.44 -6.44 -21.58
CA THR A 56 33.30 -6.92 -20.49
C THR A 56 34.77 -6.59 -20.77
N ASP A 57 35.62 -6.61 -19.75
CA ASP A 57 37.06 -6.40 -19.94
C ASP A 57 37.67 -7.42 -20.91
N SER A 58 37.14 -8.66 -20.94
CA SER A 58 37.62 -9.72 -21.83
C SER A 58 36.91 -9.83 -23.19
N ASP A 59 35.76 -9.17 -23.38
CA ASP A 59 35.00 -9.11 -24.64
C ASP A 59 34.37 -7.72 -24.82
N ALA A 60 34.98 -6.93 -25.71
CA ALA A 60 34.53 -5.59 -26.06
C ALA A 60 33.35 -5.57 -27.06
N THR A 61 32.86 -6.74 -27.50
CA THR A 61 31.70 -6.85 -28.40
C THR A 61 30.44 -6.45 -27.63
N PRO A 62 29.70 -5.41 -28.05
CA PRO A 62 28.46 -5.04 -27.40
C PRO A 62 27.43 -6.16 -27.46
N ARG A 63 26.88 -6.52 -26.32
CA ARG A 63 25.76 -7.45 -26.15
C ARG A 63 24.64 -6.76 -25.40
N GLN A 64 23.48 -7.39 -25.30
CA GLN A 64 22.32 -6.81 -24.63
C GLN A 64 21.85 -7.68 -23.48
N THR A 65 21.38 -7.04 -22.42
CA THR A 65 20.62 -7.74 -21.38
C THR A 65 19.33 -8.31 -22.00
N ASN A 66 19.02 -9.57 -21.68
CA ASN A 66 17.81 -10.21 -22.20
C ASN A 66 16.55 -9.82 -21.39
N ALA A 67 15.40 -10.41 -21.71
CA ALA A 67 14.14 -10.15 -21.01
C ALA A 67 14.16 -10.45 -19.49
N ALA A 68 15.10 -11.26 -19.02
CA ALA A 68 15.31 -11.53 -17.59
C ALA A 68 16.42 -10.65 -16.99
N GLY A 69 16.85 -9.59 -17.70
CA GLY A 69 17.95 -8.72 -17.31
C GLY A 69 19.33 -9.37 -17.35
N GLN A 70 19.46 -10.53 -17.99
CA GLN A 70 20.68 -11.34 -17.87
C GLN A 70 21.81 -10.83 -18.77
N PHE A 71 23.03 -10.82 -18.23
CA PHE A 71 24.28 -10.54 -18.94
C PHE A 71 25.32 -11.63 -18.68
N LEU A 72 26.32 -11.72 -19.55
CA LEU A 72 27.41 -12.69 -19.44
C LEU A 72 28.69 -12.04 -18.93
N TYR A 73 29.42 -12.72 -18.05
CA TYR A 73 30.69 -12.25 -17.51
C TYR A 73 31.60 -13.42 -17.07
N LYS A 74 32.87 -13.14 -16.80
CA LYS A 74 33.85 -14.04 -16.17
C LYS A 74 34.19 -13.51 -14.79
N SER A 75 34.47 -14.42 -13.86
CA SER A 75 34.79 -14.05 -12.47
C SER A 75 35.92 -13.01 -12.39
N GLY A 76 35.68 -11.95 -11.63
CA GLY A 76 36.66 -10.88 -11.37
C GLY A 76 36.74 -9.77 -12.43
N GLU A 77 36.12 -9.96 -13.60
CA GLU A 77 36.13 -8.95 -14.66
C GLU A 77 35.12 -7.84 -14.41
N THR A 78 35.34 -6.68 -15.03
CA THR A 78 34.44 -5.54 -14.97
C THR A 78 33.46 -5.60 -16.13
N VAL A 79 32.19 -5.35 -15.84
CA VAL A 79 31.13 -5.19 -16.82
C VAL A 79 30.78 -3.71 -16.93
N THR A 80 30.72 -3.21 -18.16
CA THR A 80 30.32 -1.82 -18.45
C THR A 80 28.93 -1.83 -19.06
N PHE A 81 27.98 -1.12 -18.44
CA PHE A 81 26.61 -0.98 -18.91
C PHE A 81 26.38 0.38 -19.57
N LYS A 82 25.71 0.39 -20.73
CA LYS A 82 25.47 1.56 -21.57
C LYS A 82 24.08 1.50 -22.20
N LEU A 83 23.60 2.68 -22.58
CA LEU A 83 22.51 2.82 -23.52
C LEU A 83 23.02 3.64 -24.70
N GLY A 84 23.39 2.98 -25.80
CA GLY A 84 24.09 3.63 -26.91
C GLY A 84 25.36 4.38 -26.46
N GLY A 85 25.40 5.69 -26.66
CA GLY A 85 26.50 6.58 -26.26
C GLY A 85 26.49 6.99 -24.78
N VAL A 86 25.43 6.68 -24.03
CA VAL A 86 25.28 7.06 -22.62
C VAL A 86 25.84 5.96 -21.71
N LEU A 87 26.80 6.31 -20.87
CA LEU A 87 27.34 5.41 -19.85
C LEU A 87 26.41 5.37 -18.65
N LEU A 88 25.83 4.19 -18.38
CA LEU A 88 25.04 3.97 -17.16
C LEU A 88 25.99 3.76 -15.97
N GLY A 89 27.01 2.91 -16.14
CA GLY A 89 28.07 2.73 -15.15
C GLY A 89 28.88 1.45 -15.35
N ARG A 90 29.69 1.11 -14.34
CA ARG A 90 30.58 -0.07 -14.36
C ARG A 90 30.57 -0.75 -13.00
N ALA A 91 30.61 -2.08 -13.00
CA ALA A 91 30.71 -2.87 -11.78
C ALA A 91 31.51 -4.16 -12.04
N LYS A 92 31.95 -4.81 -10.96
CA LYS A 92 32.43 -6.20 -11.08
C LYS A 92 31.28 -7.12 -11.43
N GLY A 93 31.53 -8.06 -12.35
CA GLY A 93 30.55 -9.07 -12.70
C GLY A 93 30.19 -9.91 -11.48
N ALA A 94 28.89 -10.12 -11.25
CA ALA A 94 28.32 -10.87 -10.15
C ALA A 94 26.96 -11.46 -10.55
N ASP A 95 26.44 -12.40 -9.75
CA ASP A 95 25.11 -13.00 -9.96
C ASP A 95 24.01 -11.94 -10.06
N VAL A 96 24.18 -10.84 -9.30
CA VAL A 96 23.32 -9.66 -9.35
C VAL A 96 24.20 -8.42 -9.37
N VAL A 97 23.98 -7.55 -10.35
CA VAL A 97 24.52 -6.19 -10.41
C VAL A 97 23.34 -5.23 -10.40
N ALA A 98 23.07 -4.60 -9.27
CA ALA A 98 22.05 -3.57 -9.15
C ALA A 98 22.60 -2.21 -9.58
N LEU A 99 21.72 -1.24 -9.88
CA LEU A 99 22.16 0.13 -10.20
C LEU A 99 23.03 0.74 -9.09
N ALA A 100 22.76 0.40 -7.83
CA ALA A 100 23.56 0.83 -6.69
C ALA A 100 25.01 0.29 -6.71
N ASP A 101 25.32 -0.76 -7.48
CA ASP A 101 26.69 -1.28 -7.62
C ASP A 101 27.52 -0.51 -8.65
N LEU A 102 26.89 0.35 -9.45
CA LEU A 102 27.54 1.09 -10.53
C LEU A 102 28.29 2.34 -10.05
N ASP A 103 28.04 2.75 -8.81
CA ASP A 103 28.61 3.94 -8.18
C ASP A 103 28.99 3.63 -6.73
N GLU A 104 30.14 4.11 -6.27
CA GLU A 104 30.64 3.88 -4.92
C GLU A 104 29.75 4.50 -3.84
N GLN A 105 28.95 5.52 -4.20
CA GLN A 105 27.96 6.14 -3.31
C GLN A 105 26.61 5.38 -3.26
N GLY A 106 26.49 4.24 -3.95
CA GLY A 106 25.32 3.38 -3.85
C GLY A 106 24.06 3.95 -4.49
N GLU A 107 22.91 3.64 -3.89
CA GLU A 107 21.58 4.08 -4.30
C GLU A 107 21.35 5.60 -4.14
N ASP A 108 22.16 6.27 -3.33
CA ASP A 108 22.07 7.72 -3.09
C ASP A 108 22.95 8.54 -4.05
N ALA A 109 23.78 7.88 -4.85
CA ALA A 109 24.61 8.57 -5.83
C ALA A 109 23.76 9.32 -6.87
N PRO A 110 24.10 10.58 -7.22
CA PRO A 110 23.39 11.32 -8.27
C PRO A 110 23.28 10.56 -9.59
N ARG A 111 24.36 9.88 -10.01
CA ARG A 111 24.38 9.03 -11.20
C ARG A 111 23.38 7.88 -11.10
N THR A 112 23.36 7.17 -9.98
CA THR A 112 22.45 6.05 -9.74
C THR A 112 20.98 6.50 -9.81
N GLN A 113 20.62 7.59 -9.12
CA GLN A 113 19.25 8.11 -9.13
C GLN A 113 18.82 8.63 -10.50
N ASN A 114 19.72 9.26 -11.26
CA ASN A 114 19.45 9.70 -12.62
C ASN A 114 19.36 8.53 -13.60
N THR A 115 20.12 7.45 -13.37
CA THR A 115 20.03 6.20 -14.14
C THR A 115 18.70 5.50 -13.88
N ALA A 116 18.25 5.42 -12.63
CA ALA A 116 16.94 4.87 -12.27
C ALA A 116 15.80 5.65 -12.95
N GLN A 117 15.81 6.99 -12.84
CA GLN A 117 14.84 7.85 -13.53
C GLN A 117 14.86 7.65 -15.05
N LEU A 118 16.05 7.57 -15.67
CA LEU A 118 16.18 7.33 -17.11
C LEU A 118 15.57 6.00 -17.50
N LEU A 119 15.97 4.90 -16.85
CA LEU A 119 15.51 3.56 -17.22
C LEU A 119 14.01 3.39 -17.05
N GLN A 120 13.45 3.85 -15.92
CA GLN A 120 12.02 3.76 -15.66
C GLN A 120 11.18 4.65 -16.59
N ALA A 121 11.70 5.81 -17.02
CA ALA A 121 11.01 6.68 -17.97
C ALA A 121 11.06 6.17 -19.43
N LEU A 122 12.01 5.30 -19.75
CA LEU A 122 12.15 4.66 -21.06
C LEU A 122 11.48 3.28 -21.13
N ASP A 123 10.95 2.81 -20.00
CA ASP A 123 10.20 1.58 -19.91
C ASP A 123 8.99 1.59 -20.84
N ASP A 124 8.65 0.45 -21.42
CA ASP A 124 7.81 0.42 -22.61
C ASP A 124 6.30 0.38 -22.34
N ASP A 125 5.94 -0.01 -21.13
CA ASP A 125 4.60 0.11 -20.54
C ASP A 125 4.53 1.13 -19.39
N GLY A 126 5.69 1.55 -18.86
CA GLY A 126 5.79 2.55 -17.81
C GLY A 126 5.53 2.01 -16.40
N ASP A 127 5.52 0.69 -16.20
CA ASP A 127 5.40 0.02 -14.90
C ASP A 127 6.67 -0.77 -14.56
N PRO A 128 7.68 -0.14 -13.93
CA PRO A 128 8.95 -0.80 -13.64
C PRO A 128 8.81 -1.98 -12.65
N ASN A 129 7.68 -2.11 -11.93
CA ASN A 129 7.46 -3.22 -11.01
C ASN A 129 7.33 -4.58 -11.71
N ASN A 130 7.08 -4.59 -13.02
CA ASN A 130 6.94 -5.80 -13.82
C ASN A 130 8.19 -6.15 -14.65
N GLY A 131 9.26 -5.36 -14.49
CA GLY A 131 10.47 -5.37 -15.31
C GLY A 131 10.64 -4.02 -16.01
N ILE A 132 11.84 -3.73 -16.51
CA ILE A 132 12.09 -2.56 -17.35
C ILE A 132 12.50 -3.02 -18.73
N VAL A 133 11.74 -2.64 -19.76
CA VAL A 133 11.99 -3.05 -21.14
C VAL A 133 12.36 -1.84 -21.99
N ILE A 134 13.62 -1.76 -22.40
CA ILE A 134 14.05 -0.71 -23.33
C ILE A 134 13.93 -1.21 -24.77
N ARG A 135 12.90 -0.73 -25.50
CA ARG A 135 12.68 -1.12 -26.90
C ARG A 135 13.85 -0.70 -27.79
N ASP A 136 14.16 -1.54 -28.79
CA ASP A 136 15.25 -1.29 -29.75
C ASP A 136 15.12 0.06 -30.46
N VAL A 137 13.90 0.46 -30.84
CA VAL A 137 13.64 1.74 -31.51
C VAL A 137 14.00 2.95 -30.62
N VAL A 138 13.81 2.83 -29.30
CA VAL A 138 14.19 3.85 -28.32
C VAL A 138 15.69 3.81 -28.11
N ARG A 139 16.27 2.64 -27.85
CA ARG A 139 17.70 2.44 -27.65
C ARG A 139 18.56 2.96 -28.80
N GLN A 140 18.14 2.76 -30.06
CA GLN A 140 18.87 3.25 -31.23
C GLN A 140 19.00 4.79 -31.24
N ARG A 141 18.07 5.52 -30.62
CA ARG A 141 18.17 6.99 -30.47
C ARG A 141 19.37 7.40 -29.64
N PHE A 142 19.80 6.55 -28.71
CA PHE A 142 20.91 6.83 -27.82
C PHE A 142 22.29 6.65 -28.46
N ALA A 143 22.41 6.11 -29.67
CA ALA A 143 23.69 5.82 -30.31
C ALA A 143 24.66 7.03 -30.35
N ASN A 144 24.12 8.23 -30.57
CA ASN A 144 24.91 9.48 -30.62
C ASN A 144 24.64 10.43 -29.44
N ILE A 145 23.84 10.00 -28.46
CA ILE A 145 23.52 10.83 -27.29
C ILE A 145 24.73 10.83 -26.35
N LYS A 146 25.11 12.03 -25.92
CA LYS A 146 26.08 12.26 -24.85
C LYS A 146 25.34 12.91 -23.69
N CYS A 147 25.19 12.17 -22.61
CA CYS A 147 24.56 12.64 -21.39
C CYS A 147 25.40 12.13 -20.22
N ASP A 148 25.92 13.04 -19.40
CA ASP A 148 26.56 12.65 -18.14
C ASP A 148 25.51 12.53 -17.05
N LEU A 149 25.21 11.29 -16.66
CA LEU A 149 24.18 11.00 -15.66
C LEU A 149 24.56 11.45 -14.24
N SER A 150 25.79 11.87 -13.95
CA SER A 150 26.07 12.59 -12.69
C SER A 150 25.46 13.99 -12.64
N ASP A 151 25.09 14.58 -13.78
CA ASP A 151 24.52 15.92 -13.87
C ASP A 151 23.02 15.85 -14.21
N ARG A 152 22.19 16.13 -13.20
CA ARG A 152 20.72 16.13 -13.36
C ARG A 152 20.25 17.08 -14.46
N THR A 153 20.95 18.19 -14.70
CA THR A 153 20.54 19.17 -15.71
C THR A 153 20.64 18.60 -17.12
N GLN A 154 21.61 17.71 -17.37
CA GLN A 154 21.76 17.02 -18.65
C GLN A 154 20.68 15.97 -18.87
N LEU A 155 20.24 15.25 -17.83
CA LEU A 155 19.12 14.32 -17.93
C LEU A 155 17.82 15.06 -18.27
N THR A 156 17.56 16.18 -17.62
CA THR A 156 16.38 17.02 -17.94
C THR A 156 16.44 17.54 -19.37
N ALA A 157 17.60 18.04 -19.82
CA ALA A 157 17.79 18.52 -21.18
C ALA A 157 17.62 17.42 -22.23
N LEU A 158 18.08 16.20 -21.94
CA LEU A 158 17.89 15.02 -22.79
C LEU A 158 16.41 14.79 -23.10
N PHE A 159 15.55 14.77 -22.08
CA PHE A 159 14.09 14.57 -22.27
C PHE A 159 13.42 15.75 -22.97
N GLN A 160 13.79 16.99 -22.62
CA GLN A 160 13.17 18.18 -23.19
C GLN A 160 13.58 18.48 -24.63
N GLN A 161 14.76 18.02 -25.08
CA GLN A 161 15.32 18.41 -26.36
C GLN A 161 15.46 17.22 -27.33
N GLN A 162 16.06 16.12 -26.88
CA GLN A 162 16.46 15.03 -27.78
C GLN A 162 15.46 13.88 -27.84
N LEU A 163 14.61 13.73 -26.80
CA LEU A 163 13.57 12.70 -26.70
C LEU A 163 12.14 13.27 -26.67
N ALA A 164 11.97 14.58 -26.83
CA ALA A 164 10.66 15.24 -26.71
C ALA A 164 9.63 14.69 -27.72
N ASP A 165 10.09 14.24 -28.88
CA ASP A 165 9.24 13.64 -29.92
C ASP A 165 8.64 12.29 -29.51
N LEU A 166 9.28 11.57 -28.57
CA LEU A 166 8.77 10.31 -28.02
C LEU A 166 7.64 10.53 -27.00
N LYS A 167 7.43 11.78 -26.56
CA LYS A 167 6.42 12.15 -25.54
C LYS A 167 6.53 11.34 -24.25
N LEU A 168 7.74 10.90 -23.92
CA LEU A 168 8.04 10.25 -22.65
C LEU A 168 8.16 11.32 -21.56
N ASN A 169 7.62 11.01 -20.38
CA ASN A 169 7.77 11.86 -19.21
C ASN A 169 8.88 11.32 -18.33
N LEU A 170 9.76 12.20 -17.85
CA LEU A 170 10.75 11.81 -16.86
C LEU A 170 10.03 11.45 -15.56
N THR A 171 10.26 10.24 -15.06
CA THR A 171 9.71 9.77 -13.78
C THR A 171 10.13 10.70 -12.64
N ASP A 172 9.21 10.99 -11.71
CA ASP A 172 9.55 11.76 -10.52
C ASP A 172 10.72 11.07 -9.79
N PRO A 173 11.79 11.81 -9.42
CA PRO A 173 12.97 11.23 -8.77
C PRO A 173 12.64 10.43 -7.51
N ARG A 174 11.59 10.80 -6.77
CA ARG A 174 11.18 10.12 -5.55
C ARG A 174 10.65 8.72 -5.85
N TYR A 175 9.80 8.60 -6.87
CA TYR A 175 9.22 7.33 -7.29
C TYR A 175 10.30 6.42 -7.88
N ALA A 176 11.21 7.00 -8.68
CA ALA A 176 12.33 6.24 -9.22
C ALA A 176 13.24 5.69 -8.13
N LYS A 177 13.56 6.52 -7.11
CA LYS A 177 14.34 6.08 -5.95
C LYS A 177 13.59 5.02 -5.14
N ALA A 178 12.30 5.21 -4.86
CA ALA A 178 11.50 4.26 -4.09
C ALA A 178 11.45 2.88 -4.78
N HIS A 179 11.28 2.85 -6.10
CA HIS A 179 11.31 1.61 -6.87
C HIS A 179 12.69 0.90 -6.80
N LEU A 180 13.79 1.66 -6.90
CA LEU A 180 15.13 1.10 -6.73
C LEU A 180 15.33 0.54 -5.33
N GLU A 181 14.89 1.25 -4.30
CA GLU A 181 14.92 0.80 -2.92
C GLU A 181 14.09 -0.48 -2.72
N ASP A 182 12.89 -0.55 -3.31
CA ASP A 182 12.04 -1.74 -3.30
C ASP A 182 12.78 -2.93 -3.94
N SER A 183 13.37 -2.73 -5.13
CA SER A 183 14.15 -3.74 -5.86
C SER A 183 15.34 -4.27 -5.05
N LEU A 184 16.08 -3.38 -4.38
CA LEU A 184 17.21 -3.74 -3.51
C LEU A 184 16.74 -4.52 -2.28
N SER A 185 15.63 -4.11 -1.66
CA SER A 185 15.08 -4.79 -0.48
C SER A 185 14.58 -6.21 -0.81
N LEU A 186 14.00 -6.42 -2.00
CA LEU A 186 13.49 -7.73 -2.46
C LEU A 186 14.60 -8.77 -2.68
N ILE A 187 15.83 -8.33 -2.94
CA ILE A 187 17.01 -9.20 -3.03
C ILE A 187 17.79 -9.29 -1.71
N GLY A 188 17.25 -8.73 -0.62
CA GLY A 188 17.82 -8.81 0.72
C GLY A 188 18.98 -7.85 0.99
N ARG A 189 19.11 -6.77 0.19
CA ARG A 189 20.02 -5.67 0.52
C ARG A 189 19.37 -4.78 1.58
N THR A 190 20.20 -4.26 2.47
CA THR A 190 19.75 -3.30 3.48
C THR A 190 19.49 -1.96 2.79
N VAL A 191 18.28 -1.45 2.92
CA VAL A 191 17.94 -0.08 2.56
C VAL A 191 17.56 0.65 3.84
N THR A 192 18.39 1.59 4.27
CA THR A 192 18.15 2.36 5.49
C THR A 192 18.50 3.81 5.29
N SER A 193 17.56 4.69 5.60
CA SER A 193 17.80 6.14 5.63
C SER A 193 17.86 6.62 7.08
N THR A 194 18.63 7.66 7.33
CA THR A 194 18.70 8.33 8.64
C THR A 194 18.60 9.82 8.43
N PHE A 195 17.78 10.49 9.24
CA PHE A 195 17.63 11.94 9.19
C PHE A 195 17.31 12.52 10.56
N THR A 196 17.49 13.84 10.67
CA THR A 196 17.26 14.57 11.90
C THR A 196 15.78 14.56 12.26
N TYR A 197 15.46 14.06 13.45
CA TYR A 197 14.10 14.07 13.99
C TYR A 197 13.70 15.48 14.39
N GLN A 198 12.62 15.99 13.80
CA GLN A 198 12.07 17.33 14.04
C GLN A 198 10.71 17.30 14.78
N GLY A 199 10.31 16.13 15.26
CA GLY A 199 9.02 15.92 15.92
C GLY A 199 8.95 16.45 17.35
N ALA A 200 7.82 16.23 18.01
CA ALA A 200 7.64 16.60 19.41
C ALA A 200 8.76 16.02 20.29
N GLY A 201 9.27 16.81 21.23
CA GLY A 201 10.31 16.39 22.17
C GLY A 201 11.67 16.05 21.52
N ALA A 202 11.93 16.53 20.30
CA ALA A 202 13.22 16.37 19.64
C ALA A 202 14.36 17.06 20.42
N ALA A 203 15.36 16.26 20.82
CA ALA A 203 16.64 16.80 21.28
C ALA A 203 17.45 17.29 20.07
N GLN A 204 18.31 18.30 20.28
CA GLN A 204 19.17 18.82 19.22
C GLN A 204 20.04 17.70 18.62
N GLY A 205 19.94 17.51 17.31
CA GLY A 205 20.70 16.49 16.58
C GLY A 205 20.21 15.06 16.76
N ALA A 206 19.04 14.84 17.40
CA ALA A 206 18.43 13.52 17.48
C ALA A 206 18.16 12.96 16.08
N GLN A 207 18.53 11.70 15.85
CA GLN A 207 18.34 11.02 14.58
C GLN A 207 17.31 9.91 14.71
N LEU A 208 16.51 9.73 13.66
CA LEU A 208 15.66 8.57 13.47
C LEU A 208 16.15 7.79 12.26
N SER A 209 15.98 6.47 12.27
CA SER A 209 16.31 5.61 11.13
C SER A 209 15.07 4.92 10.58
N VAL A 210 15.05 4.74 9.26
CA VAL A 210 13.96 4.09 8.53
C VAL A 210 14.55 2.94 7.72
N SER A 211 14.21 1.70 8.07
CA SER A 211 14.52 0.52 7.24
C SER A 211 13.33 0.25 6.33
N LYS A 212 13.59 0.14 5.02
CA LYS A 212 12.56 0.12 3.98
C LYS A 212 12.48 -1.26 3.34
N TYR A 213 11.27 -1.79 3.21
CA TYR A 213 11.03 -3.09 2.61
C TYR A 213 9.84 -3.01 1.65
N ALA A 214 10.00 -3.58 0.45
CA ALA A 214 8.87 -4.12 -0.30
C ALA A 214 8.59 -5.55 0.19
N ILE A 215 7.31 -5.87 0.39
CA ILE A 215 6.87 -7.20 0.83
C ILE A 215 6.88 -8.13 -0.37
N GLY A 216 7.85 -9.03 -0.41
CA GLY A 216 7.94 -10.07 -1.43
C GLY A 216 6.83 -11.11 -1.26
N SER A 217 6.07 -11.36 -2.32
CA SER A 217 5.04 -12.40 -2.36
C SER A 217 5.26 -13.34 -3.55
N GLN A 218 5.02 -14.63 -3.33
CA GLN A 218 5.05 -15.63 -4.39
C GLN A 218 3.73 -15.57 -5.17
N SER A 219 3.78 -15.77 -6.50
CA SER A 219 2.59 -15.69 -7.36
C SER A 219 1.47 -16.69 -7.02
N ARG A 220 1.74 -17.69 -6.16
CA ARG A 220 0.72 -18.59 -5.62
C ARG A 220 -0.29 -17.88 -4.71
N PHE A 221 0.07 -16.71 -4.18
CA PHE A 221 -0.80 -15.88 -3.35
C PHE A 221 -1.59 -14.85 -4.16
N ASN A 222 -1.29 -14.70 -5.46
CA ASN A 222 -2.06 -13.78 -6.31
C ASN A 222 -3.51 -14.25 -6.41
N VAL A 223 -4.43 -13.29 -6.43
CA VAL A 223 -5.86 -13.54 -6.62
C VAL A 223 -6.10 -13.89 -8.09
N PRO A 224 -6.60 -15.09 -8.42
CA PRO A 224 -6.89 -15.45 -9.79
C PRO A 224 -7.96 -14.52 -10.39
N TYR A 225 -7.73 -14.06 -11.62
CA TYR A 225 -8.77 -13.35 -12.39
C TYR A 225 -9.69 -14.37 -13.08
N PRO A 226 -10.97 -14.50 -12.67
CA PRO A 226 -11.89 -15.49 -13.23
C PRO A 226 -12.50 -15.07 -14.58
N GLY A 227 -12.36 -13.80 -14.98
CA GLY A 227 -13.00 -13.27 -16.16
C GLY A 227 -12.30 -13.62 -17.48
N ASN A 228 -12.82 -13.04 -18.57
CA ASN A 228 -12.39 -13.34 -19.94
C ASN A 228 -11.79 -12.13 -20.68
N GLN A 229 -11.59 -11.00 -20.01
CA GLN A 229 -11.00 -9.82 -20.64
C GLN A 229 -9.52 -10.06 -20.96
N ASN A 230 -9.19 -10.02 -22.24
CA ASN A 230 -7.82 -10.25 -22.72
C ASN A 230 -6.85 -9.19 -22.20
N TYR A 231 -7.30 -7.93 -22.08
CA TYR A 231 -6.46 -6.85 -21.58
C TYR A 231 -6.12 -7.06 -20.10
N ILE A 232 -7.08 -7.42 -19.23
CA ILE A 232 -6.80 -7.75 -17.82
C ILE A 232 -5.84 -8.94 -17.72
N LYS A 233 -5.98 -9.97 -18.57
CA LYS A 233 -5.03 -11.10 -18.59
C LYS A 233 -3.62 -10.70 -19.07
N ALA A 234 -3.52 -9.69 -19.92
CA ALA A 234 -2.23 -9.15 -20.36
C ALA A 234 -1.59 -8.30 -19.26
N GLU A 235 -2.39 -7.45 -18.60
CA GLU A 235 -1.97 -6.63 -17.46
C GLU A 235 -1.58 -7.50 -16.25
N PHE A 236 -2.40 -8.48 -15.90
CA PHE A 236 -2.25 -9.34 -14.71
C PHE A 236 -2.09 -10.82 -15.12
N PRO A 237 -0.99 -11.20 -15.79
CA PRO A 237 -0.83 -12.55 -16.37
C PRO A 237 -0.75 -13.65 -15.31
N LYS A 238 -0.52 -13.29 -14.04
CA LYS A 238 -0.46 -14.19 -12.89
C LYS A 238 -1.63 -13.97 -11.91
N GLY A 239 -2.69 -13.28 -12.34
CA GLY A 239 -3.74 -12.78 -11.44
C GLY A 239 -3.32 -11.50 -10.72
N PHE A 240 -4.26 -10.92 -9.97
CA PHE A 240 -4.03 -9.69 -9.20
C PHE A 240 -3.07 -9.96 -8.04
N PRO A 241 -2.11 -9.08 -7.74
CA PRO A 241 -1.26 -9.25 -6.58
C PRO A 241 -2.09 -9.15 -5.30
N ILE A 242 -1.65 -9.84 -4.24
CA ILE A 242 -2.28 -9.73 -2.92
C ILE A 242 -1.93 -8.38 -2.27
N SER A 243 -2.90 -7.71 -1.66
CA SER A 243 -2.69 -6.53 -0.79
C SER A 243 -2.60 -6.96 0.66
N LEU A 244 -1.58 -6.54 1.41
CA LEU A 244 -1.39 -6.94 2.81
C LEU A 244 -1.01 -5.76 3.72
N GLY A 245 -1.72 -4.65 3.62
CA GLY A 245 -1.39 -3.47 4.41
C GLY A 245 -2.56 -2.67 4.95
N SER A 246 -3.79 -3.18 4.82
CA SER A 246 -4.96 -2.60 5.49
C SER A 246 -4.73 -2.56 7.01
N GLY A 247 -4.21 -3.66 7.58
CA GLY A 247 -3.94 -3.78 9.01
C GLY A 247 -2.67 -4.55 9.31
N LEU A 248 -1.98 -4.19 10.40
CA LEU A 248 -0.72 -4.80 10.81
C LEU A 248 -0.64 -5.01 12.32
N ALA A 249 -0.31 -6.22 12.78
CA ALA A 249 -0.03 -6.48 14.20
C ALA A 249 1.29 -7.22 14.38
N LEU A 250 2.02 -6.91 15.46
CA LEU A 250 3.18 -7.71 15.83
C LEU A 250 2.71 -9.11 16.23
N LYS A 251 3.18 -10.13 15.51
CA LYS A 251 3.00 -11.54 15.85
C LYS A 251 4.09 -12.01 16.82
N GLY A 252 5.29 -11.46 16.70
CA GLY A 252 6.41 -11.73 17.59
C GLY A 252 7.75 -11.71 16.86
N VAL A 253 8.81 -12.10 17.58
CA VAL A 253 10.15 -12.27 17.02
C VAL A 253 10.50 -13.75 17.08
N ASP A 254 10.93 -14.34 15.97
CA ASP A 254 11.33 -15.74 15.93
C ASP A 254 12.69 -15.97 16.60
N LYS A 255 13.11 -17.24 16.70
CA LYS A 255 14.38 -17.62 17.35
C LYS A 255 15.61 -17.08 16.61
N GLN A 256 15.46 -16.72 15.34
CA GLN A 256 16.50 -16.18 14.47
C GLN A 256 16.56 -14.64 14.54
N GLY A 257 15.63 -14.01 15.27
CA GLY A 257 15.54 -12.56 15.41
C GLY A 257 14.72 -11.89 14.30
N ASN A 258 14.05 -12.66 13.43
CA ASN A 258 13.18 -12.09 12.42
C ASN A 258 11.88 -11.62 13.06
N VAL A 259 11.42 -10.45 12.66
CA VAL A 259 10.16 -9.88 13.15
C VAL A 259 9.04 -10.44 12.30
N GLN A 260 7.98 -10.94 12.94
CA GLN A 260 6.81 -11.47 12.26
C GLN A 260 5.61 -10.57 12.55
N PHE A 261 4.83 -10.31 11.51
CA PHE A 261 3.60 -9.54 11.58
C PHE A 261 2.42 -10.38 11.10
N TRP A 262 1.28 -10.22 11.75
CA TRP A 262 -0.01 -10.45 11.11
C TRP A 262 -0.28 -9.26 10.19
N ALA A 263 -0.60 -9.53 8.93
CA ALA A 263 -1.00 -8.52 7.95
C ALA A 263 -2.28 -9.00 7.27
N MET A 264 -3.15 -8.10 6.84
CA MET A 264 -4.44 -8.49 6.26
C MET A 264 -4.74 -7.80 4.94
N THR A 265 -5.55 -8.48 4.14
CA THR A 265 -6.12 -7.96 2.91
C THR A 265 -7.37 -7.16 3.21
N ASP A 266 -7.72 -6.23 2.33
CA ASP A 266 -9.05 -5.61 2.34
C ASP A 266 -10.12 -6.50 1.65
N ARG A 267 -11.27 -5.95 1.24
CA ARG A 267 -12.40 -6.60 0.53
C ARG A 267 -12.05 -7.37 -0.75
N GLY A 268 -10.85 -7.20 -1.28
CA GLY A 268 -10.41 -7.87 -2.52
C GLY A 268 -10.19 -6.92 -3.69
N PRO A 269 -9.73 -7.46 -4.84
CA PRO A 269 -9.60 -6.70 -6.07
C PRO A 269 -10.92 -6.04 -6.45
N ASN A 270 -10.93 -4.70 -6.45
CA ASN A 270 -12.10 -3.89 -6.74
C ASN A 270 -11.71 -2.61 -7.50
N GLY A 271 -12.69 -1.91 -8.06
CA GLY A 271 -12.47 -0.63 -8.74
C GLY A 271 -13.67 0.30 -8.61
N ASP A 272 -13.39 1.61 -8.55
CA ASP A 272 -14.41 2.64 -8.72
C ASP A 272 -15.13 2.44 -10.06
N SER A 273 -16.45 2.60 -10.09
CA SER A 273 -17.25 2.35 -11.29
C SER A 273 -18.41 3.34 -11.42
N PRO A 274 -18.98 3.51 -12.64
CA PRO A 274 -20.04 4.47 -12.89
C PRO A 274 -21.27 4.26 -12.01
N ASP A 275 -21.90 5.35 -11.59
CA ASP A 275 -23.16 5.29 -10.87
C ASP A 275 -24.27 4.66 -11.74
N LEU A 276 -25.08 3.78 -11.16
CA LEU A 276 -26.23 3.18 -11.85
C LEU A 276 -27.40 4.16 -11.88
N GLN A 277 -27.88 4.50 -13.07
CA GLN A 277 -29.09 5.30 -13.24
C GLN A 277 -30.34 4.44 -12.98
N ASN A 278 -31.11 4.85 -11.98
CA ASN A 278 -32.36 4.20 -11.59
C ASN A 278 -33.53 4.68 -12.47
N ALA A 279 -34.59 3.88 -12.55
CA ALA A 279 -35.77 4.21 -13.36
C ALA A 279 -36.52 5.47 -12.91
N ASP A 280 -36.32 5.90 -11.66
CA ASP A 280 -36.90 7.14 -11.10
C ASP A 280 -36.02 8.39 -11.34
N GLY A 281 -34.90 8.24 -12.05
CA GLY A 281 -33.95 9.31 -12.34
C GLY A 281 -32.95 9.59 -11.21
N SER A 282 -33.00 8.85 -10.10
CA SER A 282 -31.94 8.86 -9.10
C SER A 282 -30.74 7.99 -9.54
N THR A 283 -29.63 8.09 -8.83
CA THR A 283 -28.47 7.20 -9.03
C THR A 283 -28.19 6.34 -7.82
N THR A 284 -27.64 5.15 -8.06
CA THR A 284 -27.11 4.24 -7.04
C THR A 284 -25.62 4.08 -7.28
N ALA A 285 -24.80 4.30 -6.25
CA ALA A 285 -23.37 4.04 -6.35
C ALA A 285 -23.11 2.57 -6.75
N THR A 286 -22.07 2.33 -7.54
CA THR A 286 -21.63 0.98 -7.88
C THR A 286 -20.16 0.77 -7.52
N LYS A 287 -19.77 -0.49 -7.39
CA LYS A 287 -18.37 -0.87 -7.23
C LYS A 287 -18.09 -2.11 -8.07
N SER A 288 -17.01 -2.11 -8.84
CA SER A 288 -16.64 -3.26 -9.66
C SER A 288 -15.81 -4.26 -8.87
N PHE A 289 -16.08 -5.56 -9.09
CA PHE A 289 -15.36 -6.67 -8.48
C PHE A 289 -14.89 -7.62 -9.57
N PRO A 290 -13.67 -7.44 -10.12
CA PRO A 290 -13.10 -8.35 -11.12
C PRO A 290 -12.84 -9.76 -10.60
N ALA A 291 -12.70 -9.95 -9.28
CA ALA A 291 -12.59 -11.25 -8.61
C ALA A 291 -13.65 -11.37 -7.50
N PRO A 292 -14.95 -11.46 -7.84
CA PRO A 292 -16.03 -11.26 -6.88
C PRO A 292 -16.16 -12.38 -5.84
N ALA A 293 -15.50 -13.51 -6.05
CA ALA A 293 -15.45 -14.63 -5.12
C ALA A 293 -14.22 -14.60 -4.19
N PHE A 294 -13.39 -13.54 -4.27
CA PHE A 294 -12.28 -13.37 -3.34
C PHE A 294 -12.80 -13.35 -1.90
N ASN A 295 -12.15 -14.13 -1.04
CA ASN A 295 -12.44 -14.21 0.38
C ASN A 295 -11.32 -13.46 1.11
N PRO A 296 -11.62 -12.32 1.77
CA PRO A 296 -10.64 -11.58 2.56
C PRO A 296 -9.89 -12.48 3.53
N GLU A 297 -8.59 -12.24 3.66
CA GLU A 297 -7.68 -13.12 4.38
C GLU A 297 -6.63 -12.35 5.18
N PHE A 298 -6.00 -13.03 6.15
CA PHE A 298 -4.84 -12.50 6.86
C PHE A 298 -3.66 -13.45 6.70
N GLY A 299 -2.45 -12.91 6.73
CA GLY A 299 -1.22 -13.65 6.54
C GLY A 299 -0.14 -13.32 7.54
N VAL A 300 0.96 -14.07 7.45
CA VAL A 300 2.18 -13.85 8.22
C VAL A 300 3.24 -13.27 7.30
N VAL A 301 3.64 -12.03 7.57
CA VAL A 301 4.79 -11.40 6.93
C VAL A 301 6.00 -11.52 7.86
N THR A 302 7.08 -12.09 7.37
CA THR A 302 8.35 -12.18 8.13
C THR A 302 9.35 -11.20 7.56
N VAL A 303 9.92 -10.36 8.43
CA VAL A 303 10.96 -9.38 8.12
C VAL A 303 12.26 -9.83 8.76
N GLY A 304 13.24 -10.16 7.93
CA GLY A 304 14.56 -10.51 8.42
C GLY A 304 15.39 -9.27 8.77
N THR A 305 15.89 -9.20 9.99
CA THR A 305 16.63 -8.03 10.53
C THR A 305 18.11 -8.32 10.81
N GLY A 306 18.53 -9.59 10.72
CA GLY A 306 19.88 -10.05 11.07
C GLY A 306 20.91 -10.04 9.93
N LYS A 307 22.10 -10.61 10.20
CA LYS A 307 23.15 -10.90 9.21
C LYS A 307 22.77 -12.12 8.38
N GLY A 308 21.73 -12.00 7.55
CA GLY A 308 21.17 -13.10 6.75
C GLY A 308 20.17 -12.58 5.71
N ASN A 309 19.07 -13.32 5.50
CA ASN A 309 17.95 -12.86 4.67
C ASN A 309 17.36 -11.58 5.26
N ARG A 310 17.48 -10.43 4.56
CA ARG A 310 16.91 -9.14 5.00
C ARG A 310 15.64 -8.76 4.25
N ARG A 311 14.90 -9.74 3.74
CA ARG A 311 13.66 -9.51 2.99
C ARG A 311 12.47 -9.42 3.95
N ALA A 312 11.44 -8.69 3.53
CA ALA A 312 10.09 -8.90 4.00
C ALA A 312 9.40 -9.90 3.07
N THR A 313 8.85 -11.00 3.60
CA THR A 313 8.22 -12.05 2.80
C THR A 313 6.89 -12.49 3.38
N LEU A 314 5.89 -12.65 2.50
CA LEU A 314 4.63 -13.31 2.84
C LEU A 314 4.85 -14.83 2.92
N GLU A 315 4.65 -15.40 4.10
CA GLU A 315 4.90 -16.81 4.37
C GLU A 315 3.64 -17.68 4.17
N SER A 316 2.48 -17.18 4.60
CA SER A 316 1.22 -17.91 4.61
C SER A 316 0.03 -16.97 4.69
N THR A 317 -1.14 -17.42 4.24
CA THR A 317 -2.43 -16.74 4.42
C THR A 317 -3.47 -17.69 5.03
N THR A 318 -4.49 -17.12 5.65
CA THR A 318 -5.63 -17.80 6.26
C THR A 318 -6.90 -17.02 5.90
N PRO A 319 -7.80 -17.59 5.08
CA PRO A 319 -9.06 -16.94 4.72
C PRO A 319 -9.98 -16.77 5.92
N LEU A 320 -10.68 -15.64 5.96
CA LEU A 320 -11.72 -15.41 6.97
C LEU A 320 -12.93 -16.30 6.71
N LYS A 321 -13.62 -16.65 7.79
CA LYS A 321 -14.86 -17.42 7.77
C LYS A 321 -15.85 -16.81 8.74
N ASP A 322 -17.13 -16.89 8.42
CA ASP A 322 -18.18 -16.39 9.29
C ASP A 322 -18.30 -17.20 10.60
N LEU A 323 -19.30 -16.85 11.42
CA LEU A 323 -19.57 -17.53 12.69
C LEU A 323 -19.85 -19.03 12.53
N ASP A 324 -20.45 -19.42 11.41
CA ASP A 324 -20.81 -20.81 11.08
C ASP A 324 -19.67 -21.57 10.37
N GLY A 325 -18.58 -20.87 10.05
CA GLY A 325 -17.41 -21.42 9.37
C GLY A 325 -17.52 -21.44 7.85
N ALA A 326 -18.51 -20.75 7.26
CA ALA A 326 -18.63 -20.60 5.82
C ALA A 326 -17.69 -19.51 5.29
N ALA A 327 -17.35 -19.62 4.00
CA ALA A 327 -16.56 -18.61 3.32
C ALA A 327 -17.37 -17.32 3.15
N MET A 328 -16.67 -16.18 3.22
CA MET A 328 -17.24 -14.86 2.98
C MET A 328 -16.62 -14.26 1.72
N SER A 329 -17.08 -13.08 1.32
CA SER A 329 -16.47 -12.27 0.29
C SER A 329 -16.40 -10.80 0.70
N GLY A 330 -15.69 -9.98 -0.05
CA GLY A 330 -15.76 -8.53 0.13
C GLY A 330 -16.82 -7.83 -0.72
N ARG A 331 -17.84 -8.54 -1.20
CA ARG A 331 -18.97 -7.88 -1.86
C ARG A 331 -19.81 -7.12 -0.82
N PRO A 332 -20.50 -6.03 -1.21
CA PRO A 332 -21.28 -5.23 -0.27
C PRO A 332 -22.39 -6.03 0.42
N ILE A 333 -22.69 -5.60 1.65
CA ILE A 333 -23.82 -6.11 2.44
C ILE A 333 -25.14 -5.54 1.86
N PRO A 334 -26.26 -6.30 1.84
CA PRO A 334 -27.52 -5.83 1.28
C PRO A 334 -28.02 -4.49 1.82
N PRO A 335 -28.67 -3.64 0.99
CA PRO A 335 -29.29 -2.40 1.45
C PRO A 335 -30.28 -2.61 2.60
N GLY A 336 -30.31 -1.64 3.52
CA GLY A 336 -31.21 -1.65 4.68
C GLY A 336 -30.73 -2.45 5.88
N THR A 337 -29.57 -3.11 5.80
CA THR A 337 -28.92 -3.74 6.96
C THR A 337 -27.81 -2.85 7.53
N VAL A 338 -27.48 -3.06 8.81
CA VAL A 338 -26.31 -2.45 9.42
C VAL A 338 -25.07 -2.85 8.61
N GLY A 339 -24.31 -1.83 8.22
CA GLY A 339 -23.07 -1.96 7.46
C GLY A 339 -23.18 -1.94 5.94
N SER A 340 -24.39 -1.82 5.39
CA SER A 340 -24.57 -1.55 3.96
C SER A 340 -23.81 -0.28 3.53
N THR A 341 -23.02 -0.37 2.46
CA THR A 341 -22.43 0.81 1.79
C THR A 341 -23.42 1.51 0.86
N GLY A 342 -24.49 0.81 0.47
CA GLY A 342 -25.45 1.28 -0.54
C GLY A 342 -24.96 1.08 -1.96
N GLU A 343 -23.77 0.51 -2.14
CA GLU A 343 -23.19 0.22 -3.46
C GLU A 343 -23.82 -1.03 -4.08
N THR A 344 -24.03 -1.01 -5.39
CA THR A 344 -24.37 -2.20 -6.16
C THR A 344 -23.11 -2.87 -6.72
N PRO A 345 -22.86 -4.16 -6.45
CA PRO A 345 -21.69 -4.85 -6.99
C PRO A 345 -21.85 -5.15 -8.49
N VAL A 346 -20.87 -4.74 -9.28
CA VAL A 346 -20.80 -4.98 -10.74
C VAL A 346 -19.53 -5.75 -11.11
N SER A 347 -19.51 -6.36 -12.29
CA SER A 347 -18.33 -7.03 -12.85
C SER A 347 -17.32 -6.02 -13.43
N ASP A 348 -16.17 -6.52 -13.88
CA ASP A 348 -15.18 -5.80 -14.71
C ASP A 348 -15.72 -5.36 -16.09
N THR A 349 -16.94 -5.75 -16.43
CA THR A 349 -17.69 -5.29 -17.62
C THR A 349 -18.94 -4.49 -17.27
N LEU A 350 -19.03 -4.01 -16.03
CA LEU A 350 -20.16 -3.23 -15.50
C LEU A 350 -21.50 -3.97 -15.47
N GLN A 351 -21.54 -5.29 -15.70
CA GLN A 351 -22.75 -6.07 -15.47
C GLN A 351 -23.01 -6.20 -13.97
N ILE A 352 -24.25 -5.93 -13.54
CA ILE A 352 -24.69 -6.19 -12.16
C ILE A 352 -24.47 -7.67 -11.83
N LEU A 353 -23.69 -7.94 -10.77
CA LEU A 353 -23.43 -9.30 -10.35
C LEU A 353 -24.71 -9.95 -9.83
N LYS A 354 -24.97 -11.20 -10.26
CA LYS A 354 -26.18 -11.96 -9.90
C LYS A 354 -25.84 -13.16 -9.03
N ASN A 355 -26.68 -13.41 -8.02
CA ASN A 355 -26.63 -14.63 -7.22
C ASN A 355 -27.29 -15.81 -7.97
N ALA A 356 -27.23 -17.01 -7.39
CA ALA A 356 -27.80 -18.22 -7.99
C ALA A 356 -29.32 -18.14 -8.22
N GLN A 357 -30.01 -17.24 -7.51
CA GLN A 357 -31.46 -17.02 -7.62
C GLN A 357 -31.81 -15.87 -8.58
N GLY A 358 -30.83 -15.26 -9.25
CA GLY A 358 -31.02 -14.16 -10.20
C GLY A 358 -31.18 -12.77 -9.57
N GLY A 359 -31.11 -12.65 -8.23
CA GLY A 359 -31.03 -11.37 -7.52
C GLY A 359 -29.63 -10.76 -7.57
N ILE A 360 -29.46 -9.54 -7.08
CA ILE A 360 -28.13 -8.91 -6.97
C ILE A 360 -27.26 -9.73 -6.00
N ALA A 361 -26.01 -9.96 -6.35
CA ALA A 361 -25.05 -10.77 -5.60
C ALA A 361 -24.43 -10.04 -4.40
N PHE A 362 -25.25 -9.46 -3.54
CA PHE A 362 -24.81 -9.02 -2.22
C PHE A 362 -24.29 -10.22 -1.40
N ASP A 363 -23.46 -9.93 -0.41
CA ASP A 363 -23.04 -10.91 0.60
C ASP A 363 -23.52 -10.45 1.98
N VAL A 364 -24.41 -11.21 2.61
CA VAL A 364 -24.91 -10.90 3.97
C VAL A 364 -23.81 -10.96 5.03
N HIS A 365 -22.71 -11.65 4.71
CA HIS A 365 -21.50 -11.72 5.51
C HIS A 365 -20.32 -11.00 4.82
N GLY A 366 -20.63 -10.11 3.87
CA GLY A 366 -19.67 -9.24 3.21
C GLY A 366 -18.79 -8.51 4.21
N ILE A 367 -17.48 -8.44 3.93
CA ILE A 367 -16.50 -7.85 4.85
C ILE A 367 -15.38 -7.12 4.12
N ASP A 368 -14.92 -6.06 4.77
CA ASP A 368 -13.97 -5.08 4.27
C ASP A 368 -13.00 -4.78 5.43
N PRO A 369 -12.11 -5.73 5.73
CA PRO A 369 -11.50 -5.79 7.03
C PRO A 369 -10.23 -4.92 7.08
N GLU A 370 -10.13 -4.05 8.09
CA GLU A 370 -9.14 -2.95 8.08
C GLU A 370 -8.01 -3.16 9.07
N ALA A 371 -8.27 -3.31 10.37
CA ALA A 371 -7.20 -3.48 11.36
C ALA A 371 -7.21 -4.84 12.04
N VAL A 372 -6.08 -5.19 12.63
CA VAL A 372 -5.87 -6.44 13.37
C VAL A 372 -5.04 -6.20 14.62
N VAL A 373 -5.36 -6.87 15.72
CA VAL A 373 -4.52 -6.97 16.91
C VAL A 373 -4.65 -8.36 17.54
N ALA A 374 -3.52 -8.94 17.97
CA ALA A 374 -3.51 -10.28 18.56
C ALA A 374 -3.95 -10.26 20.03
N THR A 375 -4.63 -11.32 20.48
CA THR A 375 -4.77 -11.59 21.92
C THR A 375 -3.42 -11.95 22.52
N PRO A 376 -3.19 -11.77 23.85
CA PRO A 376 -1.90 -12.05 24.48
C PRO A 376 -1.42 -13.50 24.33
N ASP A 377 -2.34 -14.45 24.17
CA ASP A 377 -2.03 -15.87 23.94
C ASP A 377 -1.79 -16.20 22.44
N GLY A 378 -2.00 -15.24 21.55
CA GLY A 378 -1.85 -15.39 20.09
C GLY A 378 -2.82 -16.36 19.44
N LYS A 379 -3.84 -16.85 20.15
CA LYS A 379 -4.80 -17.83 19.62
C LYS A 379 -5.93 -17.19 18.83
N SER A 380 -6.23 -15.94 19.13
CA SER A 380 -7.25 -15.17 18.43
C SER A 380 -6.72 -13.80 18.03
N LEU A 381 -7.38 -13.21 17.05
CA LEU A 381 -7.12 -11.88 16.54
C LEU A 381 -8.40 -11.07 16.70
N TRP A 382 -8.33 -9.86 17.25
CA TRP A 382 -9.39 -8.88 17.11
C TRP A 382 -9.15 -8.12 15.81
N MET A 383 -10.23 -7.90 15.06
CA MET A 383 -10.20 -7.23 13.77
C MET A 383 -11.38 -6.27 13.63
N THR A 384 -11.28 -5.38 12.65
CA THR A 384 -12.32 -4.39 12.33
C THR A 384 -12.78 -4.52 10.90
N ASP A 385 -13.93 -3.94 10.62
CA ASP A 385 -14.57 -3.94 9.30
C ASP A 385 -15.02 -2.53 8.95
N GLU A 386 -14.58 -2.03 7.80
CA GLU A 386 -14.97 -0.76 7.24
C GLU A 386 -16.42 -0.81 6.76
N TYR A 387 -17.05 -1.97 6.51
CA TYR A 387 -18.48 -2.04 6.24
C TYR A 387 -19.35 -1.88 7.49
N GLY A 388 -19.05 -2.42 8.66
CA GLY A 388 -20.08 -2.64 9.68
C GLY A 388 -20.60 -1.47 10.53
N PRO A 389 -19.82 -0.43 10.81
CA PRO A 389 -18.48 -0.67 11.32
C PRO A 389 -18.53 -1.79 12.38
N PHE A 390 -17.84 -2.92 12.15
CA PHE A 390 -17.86 -4.06 13.08
C PHE A 390 -16.52 -4.21 13.79
N VAL A 391 -16.55 -4.80 14.98
CA VAL A 391 -15.38 -5.34 15.66
C VAL A 391 -15.61 -6.82 15.86
N PHE A 392 -14.68 -7.67 15.44
CA PHE A 392 -14.87 -9.12 15.51
C PHE A 392 -13.60 -9.83 15.98
N LYS A 393 -13.79 -10.97 16.63
CA LYS A 393 -12.73 -11.83 17.11
C LYS A 393 -12.63 -13.06 16.22
N VAL A 394 -11.45 -13.36 15.72
CA VAL A 394 -11.16 -14.46 14.80
C VAL A 394 -10.24 -15.47 15.47
N ASN A 395 -10.50 -16.75 15.27
CA ASN A 395 -9.58 -17.80 15.62
C ASN A 395 -8.37 -17.79 14.67
N ALA A 396 -7.17 -17.51 15.17
CA ALA A 396 -5.98 -17.28 14.35
C ALA A 396 -5.57 -18.50 13.49
N ALA A 397 -5.92 -19.71 13.92
CA ALA A 397 -5.56 -20.94 13.20
C ALA A 397 -6.56 -21.32 12.09
N SER A 398 -7.85 -21.00 12.28
CA SER A 398 -8.92 -21.47 11.37
C SER A 398 -9.55 -20.39 10.51
N GLY A 399 -9.34 -19.12 10.87
CA GLY A 399 -9.96 -17.94 10.25
C GLY A 399 -11.42 -17.73 10.63
N ARG A 400 -11.99 -18.57 11.49
CA ARG A 400 -13.40 -18.48 11.89
C ARG A 400 -13.64 -17.34 12.87
N ILE A 401 -14.66 -16.52 12.58
CA ILE A 401 -15.16 -15.53 13.54
C ILE A 401 -15.77 -16.27 14.74
N GLU A 402 -15.37 -15.84 15.94
CA GLU A 402 -15.83 -16.36 17.24
C GLU A 402 -16.78 -15.36 17.91
N THR A 403 -16.65 -14.08 17.60
CA THR A 403 -17.49 -13.00 18.15
C THR A 403 -17.57 -11.87 17.14
N LYS A 404 -18.74 -11.25 16.99
CA LYS A 404 -18.96 -10.07 16.14
C LYS A 404 -19.79 -9.04 16.91
N LEU A 405 -19.26 -7.83 17.03
CA LEU A 405 -19.88 -6.68 17.67
C LEU A 405 -20.31 -5.70 16.58
N ALA A 406 -21.49 -5.11 16.76
CA ALA A 406 -22.12 -4.21 15.80
C ALA A 406 -22.72 -2.98 16.50
N PRO A 407 -22.98 -1.89 15.77
CA PRO A 407 -23.76 -0.76 16.29
C PRO A 407 -25.07 -1.23 16.92
N GLY A 408 -25.29 -0.86 18.19
CA GLY A 408 -26.46 -1.28 18.98
C GLY A 408 -26.38 -2.71 19.54
N SER A 409 -25.33 -3.47 19.21
CA SER A 409 -25.08 -4.83 19.68
C SER A 409 -23.60 -5.02 20.05
N GLY A 410 -23.23 -4.54 21.24
CA GLY A 410 -21.85 -4.55 21.74
C GLY A 410 -21.01 -3.34 21.32
N LEU A 411 -21.46 -2.55 20.34
CA LEU A 411 -20.91 -1.21 20.03
C LEU A 411 -21.98 -0.12 20.25
N PRO A 412 -21.58 1.15 20.51
CA PRO A 412 -22.50 2.27 20.58
C PRO A 412 -23.30 2.44 19.27
N ASP A 413 -24.62 2.62 19.36
CA ASP A 413 -25.50 2.71 18.17
C ASP A 413 -25.10 3.85 17.22
N ILE A 414 -24.59 4.97 17.76
CA ILE A 414 -24.24 6.15 16.96
C ILE A 414 -23.19 5.89 15.87
N VAL A 415 -22.32 4.89 16.03
CA VAL A 415 -21.29 4.60 15.02
C VAL A 415 -21.87 4.05 13.70
N LYS A 416 -23.16 3.67 13.67
CA LYS A 416 -23.85 3.37 12.41
C LYS A 416 -23.89 4.55 11.43
N TYR A 417 -23.76 5.77 11.95
CA TYR A 417 -23.71 7.01 11.16
C TYR A 417 -22.33 7.30 10.60
N ARG A 418 -21.41 6.32 10.58
CA ARG A 418 -20.20 6.44 9.78
C ARG A 418 -20.55 6.86 8.34
N GLN A 419 -19.62 7.45 7.62
CA GLN A 419 -19.79 7.63 6.18
C GLN A 419 -19.70 6.28 5.47
N PRO A 420 -20.57 5.92 4.51
CA PRO A 420 -20.46 4.65 3.79
C PRO A 420 -19.03 4.43 3.31
N ASN A 421 -18.54 3.20 3.49
CA ASN A 421 -17.17 2.83 3.16
C ASN A 421 -16.10 3.63 3.93
N ARG A 422 -16.37 3.89 5.23
CA ARG A 422 -15.52 4.61 6.20
C ARG A 422 -15.83 4.20 7.64
N GLY A 423 -15.87 2.89 7.88
CA GLY A 423 -16.23 2.28 9.17
C GLY A 423 -15.17 2.40 10.25
N ILE A 424 -14.90 1.32 10.98
CA ILE A 424 -13.80 1.30 11.96
C ILE A 424 -12.54 0.85 11.23
N GLU A 425 -11.55 1.73 11.14
CA GLU A 425 -10.28 1.46 10.46
C GLU A 425 -9.26 0.83 11.40
N ALA A 426 -9.32 1.15 12.69
CA ALA A 426 -8.21 0.91 13.60
C ALA A 426 -8.65 0.12 14.83
N ILE A 427 -7.78 -0.75 15.36
CA ILE A 427 -7.99 -1.41 16.65
C ILE A 427 -6.70 -1.66 17.42
N ALA A 428 -6.72 -1.40 18.72
CA ALA A 428 -5.65 -1.77 19.64
C ALA A 428 -6.19 -2.47 20.88
N LEU A 429 -5.42 -3.42 21.42
CA LEU A 429 -5.69 -4.10 22.68
C LEU A 429 -4.72 -3.59 23.76
N ALA A 430 -5.25 -2.90 24.76
CA ALA A 430 -4.47 -2.40 25.89
C ALA A 430 -4.18 -3.49 26.94
N PRO A 431 -3.15 -3.30 27.81
CA PRO A 431 -2.79 -4.29 28.83
C PRO A 431 -3.92 -4.62 29.82
N ASN A 432 -4.76 -3.66 30.18
CA ASN A 432 -5.97 -3.89 30.98
C ASN A 432 -7.11 -4.65 30.28
N GLY A 433 -6.92 -5.04 29.01
CA GLY A 433 -7.89 -5.79 28.22
C GLY A 433 -8.93 -4.93 27.50
N ASN A 434 -8.87 -3.60 27.61
CA ASN A 434 -9.70 -2.72 26.81
C ASN A 434 -9.27 -2.80 25.33
N LEU A 435 -10.24 -2.90 24.44
CA LEU A 435 -10.03 -2.60 23.02
C LEU A 435 -10.31 -1.12 22.79
N LEU A 436 -9.50 -0.46 21.98
CA LEU A 436 -9.78 0.86 21.45
C LEU A 436 -9.91 0.75 19.94
N ALA A 437 -11.07 1.14 19.41
CA ALA A 437 -11.40 1.13 18.00
C ALA A 437 -11.54 2.56 17.45
N GLY A 438 -11.03 2.84 16.26
CA GLY A 438 -11.10 4.17 15.64
C GLY A 438 -12.05 4.21 14.45
N VAL A 439 -13.07 5.09 14.47
CA VAL A 439 -13.91 5.34 13.30
C VAL A 439 -13.12 6.18 12.29
N GLN A 440 -13.00 5.71 11.05
CA GLN A 440 -12.08 6.24 10.04
C GLN A 440 -12.25 7.74 9.83
N SER A 441 -13.47 8.23 9.61
CA SER A 441 -13.77 9.65 9.37
C SER A 441 -14.95 10.15 10.22
N ILE A 442 -15.18 11.47 10.19
CA ILE A 442 -16.34 12.10 10.83
C ILE A 442 -17.66 11.39 10.50
N LEU A 443 -18.58 11.34 11.47
CA LEU A 443 -19.91 10.77 11.25
C LEU A 443 -20.75 11.68 10.33
N LYS A 444 -21.66 11.06 9.57
CA LYS A 444 -22.64 11.69 8.70
C LYS A 444 -24.05 11.40 9.24
N MET A 445 -24.56 12.30 10.06
CA MET A 445 -25.95 12.30 10.54
C MET A 445 -26.80 13.33 9.78
N ASP A 446 -28.12 13.18 9.87
CA ASP A 446 -29.09 14.11 9.28
C ASP A 446 -28.88 15.55 9.75
N ASP A 447 -29.27 16.51 8.91
CA ASP A 447 -29.25 17.92 9.27
C ASP A 447 -30.17 18.18 10.48
N ALA A 448 -29.66 18.87 11.51
CA ALA A 448 -30.41 19.19 12.72
C ALA A 448 -30.68 20.69 12.85
N LYS A 449 -31.58 21.06 13.77
CA LYS A 449 -31.84 22.46 14.13
C LYS A 449 -31.34 22.73 15.54
N ASP A 450 -30.58 23.81 15.72
CA ASP A 450 -30.25 24.29 17.07
C ASP A 450 -31.43 25.03 17.72
N SER A 451 -31.25 25.46 18.96
CA SER A 451 -32.25 26.20 19.74
C SER A 451 -32.67 27.54 19.09
N ASN A 452 -31.92 28.05 18.12
CA ASN A 452 -32.19 29.28 17.38
C ASN A 452 -32.77 29.01 15.98
N GLY A 453 -33.07 27.74 15.64
CA GLY A 453 -33.65 27.34 14.36
C GLY A 453 -32.65 27.27 13.19
N LYS A 454 -31.34 27.42 13.45
CA LYS A 454 -30.30 27.32 12.41
C LYS A 454 -30.00 25.86 12.09
N THR A 455 -29.85 25.55 10.79
CA THR A 455 -29.45 24.22 10.34
C THR A 455 -27.99 23.95 10.73
N GLN A 456 -27.78 22.84 11.42
CA GLN A 456 -26.49 22.31 11.82
C GLN A 456 -26.16 21.06 11.02
N LYS A 457 -24.90 20.90 10.65
CA LYS A 457 -24.43 19.81 9.78
C LYS A 457 -23.22 19.13 10.37
N THR A 458 -23.24 17.81 10.38
CA THR A 458 -22.10 16.97 10.82
C THR A 458 -20.94 16.97 9.82
N THR A 459 -21.15 17.40 8.58
CA THR A 459 -20.08 17.55 7.57
C THR A 459 -19.01 18.60 7.93
N LYS A 460 -19.21 19.35 9.02
CA LYS A 460 -18.28 20.32 9.59
C LYS A 460 -17.73 19.90 10.95
N ALA A 461 -18.00 18.67 11.39
CA ALA A 461 -17.46 18.13 12.63
C ALA A 461 -15.92 18.21 12.65
N VAL A 462 -15.34 18.55 13.79
CA VAL A 462 -13.89 18.74 13.97
C VAL A 462 -13.21 17.56 14.67
N PHE A 463 -13.92 16.46 14.85
CA PHE A 463 -13.43 15.24 15.50
C PHE A 463 -14.08 14.00 14.87
N THR A 464 -13.41 12.85 14.99
CA THR A 464 -14.02 11.52 14.83
C THR A 464 -14.04 10.78 16.17
N ARG A 465 -14.76 9.66 16.27
CA ARG A 465 -14.88 8.91 17.53
C ARG A 465 -13.84 7.80 17.65
N LEU A 466 -13.27 7.68 18.83
CA LEU A 466 -12.65 6.44 19.32
C LEU A 466 -13.66 5.73 20.23
N VAL A 467 -13.83 4.43 20.07
CA VAL A 467 -14.72 3.57 20.85
C VAL A 467 -13.87 2.64 21.70
N GLN A 468 -13.95 2.78 23.02
CA GLN A 468 -13.33 1.83 23.94
C GLN A 468 -14.32 0.75 24.33
N ILE A 469 -13.96 -0.51 24.16
CA ILE A 469 -14.74 -1.70 24.52
C ILE A 469 -14.03 -2.36 25.70
N GLN A 470 -14.71 -2.43 26.84
CA GLN A 470 -14.16 -2.93 28.09
C GLN A 470 -14.32 -4.45 28.20
N PRO A 471 -13.45 -5.15 28.96
CA PRO A 471 -13.69 -6.51 29.36
C PRO A 471 -15.08 -6.65 30.00
N GLY A 472 -15.95 -7.48 29.44
CA GLY A 472 -17.34 -7.65 29.88
C GLY A 472 -18.38 -6.87 29.07
N GLY A 473 -17.98 -6.07 28.07
CA GLY A 473 -18.89 -5.51 27.06
C GLY A 473 -19.36 -4.08 27.30
N GLY A 474 -18.89 -3.41 28.35
CA GLY A 474 -19.13 -1.97 28.53
C GLY A 474 -18.42 -1.14 27.45
N THR A 475 -19.00 -0.01 27.05
CA THR A 475 -18.41 0.86 26.01
C THR A 475 -18.30 2.30 26.48
N ARG A 476 -17.22 2.97 26.05
CA ARG A 476 -17.01 4.42 26.21
C ARG A 476 -16.64 5.02 24.86
N MET A 477 -16.88 6.31 24.67
CA MET A 477 -16.53 7.00 23.43
C MET A 477 -15.74 8.27 23.71
N PHE A 478 -14.76 8.58 22.87
CA PHE A 478 -13.92 9.76 23.02
C PHE A 478 -13.84 10.55 21.71
N ALA A 479 -13.76 11.88 21.81
CA ALA A 479 -13.56 12.75 20.66
C ALA A 479 -12.08 12.80 20.28
N TYR A 480 -11.70 12.22 19.15
CA TYR A 480 -10.36 12.39 18.55
C TYR A 480 -10.34 13.65 17.66
N PRO A 481 -9.62 14.71 18.06
CA PRO A 481 -9.65 15.97 17.32
C PRO A 481 -8.90 15.86 15.99
N LEU A 482 -9.52 16.33 14.90
CA LEU A 482 -8.95 16.39 13.55
C LEU A 482 -8.24 17.73 13.28
N THR A 483 -7.86 18.43 14.34
CA THR A 483 -7.22 19.75 14.27
C THR A 483 -5.71 19.65 14.41
N ASP A 484 -5.00 20.64 13.88
CA ASP A 484 -3.58 20.86 14.14
C ASP A 484 -3.33 21.45 15.54
N ALA A 485 -2.06 21.77 15.85
CA ALA A 485 -1.66 22.35 17.12
C ALA A 485 -2.24 23.76 17.39
N SER A 486 -2.71 24.47 16.35
CA SER A 486 -3.40 25.76 16.49
C SER A 486 -4.90 25.61 16.78
N GLY A 487 -5.44 24.39 16.66
CA GLY A 487 -6.87 24.11 16.78
C GLY A 487 -7.65 24.29 15.47
N ALA A 488 -6.97 24.48 14.34
CA ALA A 488 -7.57 24.56 13.02
C ALA A 488 -7.64 23.18 12.35
N VAL A 489 -8.63 22.95 11.48
CA VAL A 489 -8.69 21.73 10.66
C VAL A 489 -7.84 21.96 9.40
N PRO A 490 -6.78 21.17 9.14
CA PRO A 490 -5.87 21.41 8.02
C PRO A 490 -6.38 20.86 6.67
N TYR A 491 -7.55 20.21 6.67
CA TYR A 491 -8.15 19.58 5.50
C TYR A 491 -9.12 20.52 4.78
N SER A 492 -9.16 20.43 3.44
CA SER A 492 -10.15 21.15 2.62
C SER A 492 -11.59 20.76 2.96
N LYS A 493 -11.82 19.46 3.24
CA LYS A 493 -13.07 18.95 3.82
C LYS A 493 -12.69 18.09 5.02
N ASN A 494 -13.38 18.28 6.15
CA ASN A 494 -13.05 17.55 7.38
C ASN A 494 -13.18 16.02 7.24
N LYS A 495 -13.99 15.55 6.28
CA LYS A 495 -14.10 14.12 5.93
C LYS A 495 -12.87 13.55 5.21
N ASP A 496 -11.96 14.40 4.74
CA ASP A 496 -10.76 13.94 4.04
C ASP A 496 -9.71 13.41 5.03
N ALA A 497 -9.84 13.76 6.32
CA ALA A 497 -9.12 13.13 7.41
C ALA A 497 -9.60 11.69 7.63
N LYS A 498 -8.65 10.76 7.69
CA LYS A 498 -8.89 9.33 7.90
C LYS A 498 -7.95 8.79 8.97
N ILE A 499 -8.48 7.95 9.84
CA ILE A 499 -7.67 7.11 10.73
C ILE A 499 -7.13 5.94 9.90
N GLY A 500 -5.88 5.52 10.16
CA GLY A 500 -5.28 4.29 9.62
C GLY A 500 -5.34 3.16 10.63
N ASP A 501 -4.32 3.01 11.49
CA ASP A 501 -4.30 2.02 12.58
C ASP A 501 -4.18 2.64 13.98
N LEU A 502 -4.27 1.77 14.99
CA LEU A 502 -4.00 2.05 16.40
C LEU A 502 -3.01 1.04 16.98
N VAL A 503 -2.13 1.50 17.88
CA VAL A 503 -1.31 0.60 18.70
C VAL A 503 -1.36 1.04 20.16
N ALA A 504 -1.63 0.11 21.08
CA ALA A 504 -1.59 0.41 22.51
C ALA A 504 -0.14 0.49 23.02
N LEU A 505 0.14 1.52 23.81
CA LEU A 505 1.42 1.68 24.52
C LEU A 505 1.26 1.31 26.00
N ASP A 506 0.12 1.69 26.58
CA ASP A 506 -0.36 1.26 27.89
C ASP A 506 -1.89 1.34 27.95
N ASP A 507 -2.45 1.39 29.16
CA ASP A 507 -3.89 1.43 29.41
C ASP A 507 -4.62 2.66 28.85
N ASN A 508 -3.92 3.80 28.70
CA ASN A 508 -4.52 5.09 28.33
C ASN A 508 -3.82 5.77 27.14
N ARG A 509 -2.62 5.32 26.77
CA ARG A 509 -1.81 5.93 25.71
C ARG A 509 -1.66 4.99 24.53
N TYR A 510 -1.81 5.56 23.33
CA TYR A 510 -1.81 4.82 22.07
C TYR A 510 -1.03 5.60 21.01
N LEU A 511 -0.53 4.91 20.00
CA LEU A 511 -0.20 5.51 18.71
C LEU A 511 -1.42 5.41 17.79
N ILE A 512 -1.63 6.43 16.97
CA ILE A 512 -2.67 6.44 15.94
C ILE A 512 -2.11 6.99 14.63
N ILE A 513 -2.49 6.39 13.51
CA ILE A 513 -2.29 6.99 12.19
C ILE A 513 -3.44 7.94 11.89
N GLU A 514 -3.12 9.18 11.52
CA GLU A 514 -4.04 10.09 10.85
C GLU A 514 -3.45 10.45 9.48
N ARG A 515 -4.26 10.29 8.43
CA ARG A 515 -3.84 10.55 7.06
C ARG A 515 -4.88 11.35 6.28
N GLY A 516 -4.46 11.87 5.13
CA GLY A 516 -5.35 12.45 4.12
C GLY A 516 -4.71 13.62 3.40
N THR A 517 -5.33 14.01 2.28
CA THR A 517 -4.91 15.19 1.52
C THR A 517 -5.27 16.46 2.27
N GLN A 518 -4.28 17.26 2.66
CA GLN A 518 -4.52 18.54 3.34
C GLN A 518 -4.75 19.68 2.33
N ALA A 519 -5.03 20.88 2.83
CA ALA A 519 -5.30 22.07 2.01
C ALA A 519 -4.10 22.50 1.14
N ASP A 520 -2.90 22.02 1.41
CA ASP A 520 -1.70 22.24 0.60
C ASP A 520 -1.63 21.32 -0.64
N GLY A 521 -2.58 20.39 -0.78
CA GLY A 521 -2.67 19.44 -1.89
C GLY A 521 -1.77 18.22 -1.75
N LYS A 522 -1.11 18.02 -0.61
CA LYS A 522 -0.25 16.86 -0.34
C LYS A 522 -0.96 15.83 0.51
N ASP A 523 -0.58 14.58 0.34
CA ASP A 523 -1.00 13.49 1.22
C ASP A 523 -0.11 13.44 2.46
N HIS A 524 -0.71 13.74 3.60
CA HIS A 524 -0.06 13.65 4.90
C HIS A 524 -0.29 12.26 5.50
N ASN A 525 0.75 11.69 6.12
CA ASN A 525 0.74 10.38 6.75
C ASN A 525 1.37 10.53 8.14
N MET A 526 0.54 10.89 9.11
CA MET A 526 0.98 11.37 10.42
C MET A 526 0.84 10.30 11.49
N ILE A 527 1.88 10.15 12.31
CA ILE A 527 1.84 9.31 13.51
C ILE A 527 1.70 10.21 14.73
N PHE A 528 0.59 10.05 15.45
CA PHE A 528 0.30 10.75 16.68
C PHE A 528 0.43 9.82 17.89
N LEU A 529 0.99 10.33 18.98
CA LEU A 529 0.80 9.77 20.32
C LEU A 529 -0.46 10.40 20.93
N ILE A 530 -1.39 9.58 21.39
CA ILE A 530 -2.64 10.01 22.02
C ILE A 530 -2.77 9.55 23.47
N ASP A 531 -3.46 10.34 24.28
CA ASP A 531 -3.74 10.06 25.70
C ASP A 531 -5.23 10.27 26.01
N LEU A 532 -5.87 9.23 26.53
CA LEU A 532 -7.29 9.21 26.89
C LEU A 532 -7.59 9.63 28.34
N SER A 533 -6.57 9.74 29.21
CA SER A 533 -6.74 9.85 30.67
C SER A 533 -7.60 11.06 31.11
N GLY A 534 -7.48 12.19 30.41
CA GLY A 534 -8.27 13.40 30.64
C GLY A 534 -9.50 13.56 29.74
N ALA A 535 -9.72 12.63 28.80
CA ALA A 535 -10.76 12.77 27.79
C ALA A 535 -12.17 12.51 28.37
N THR A 536 -13.13 13.30 27.92
CA THR A 536 -14.53 13.14 28.32
C THR A 536 -15.15 11.95 27.60
N ASP A 537 -15.83 11.09 28.36
CA ASP A 537 -16.68 10.04 27.79
C ASP A 537 -17.93 10.68 27.16
N LEU A 538 -18.11 10.48 25.86
CA LEU A 538 -19.21 11.04 25.07
C LEU A 538 -20.54 10.30 25.28
N THR A 539 -20.57 9.20 26.04
CA THR A 539 -21.79 8.43 26.28
C THR A 539 -22.88 9.31 26.90
N GLY A 540 -23.97 9.51 26.16
CA GLY A 540 -25.10 10.34 26.58
C GLY A 540 -24.82 11.85 26.68
N LYS A 541 -23.70 12.33 26.12
CA LYS A 541 -23.36 13.75 26.11
C LYS A 541 -24.03 14.49 24.96
N THR A 542 -24.52 15.69 25.24
CA THR A 542 -25.09 16.59 24.23
C THR A 542 -24.61 18.01 24.45
N ILE A 543 -24.51 18.80 23.39
CA ILE A 543 -24.29 20.24 23.44
C ILE A 543 -25.51 20.90 22.81
N ASN A 544 -26.23 21.72 23.59
CA ASN A 544 -27.48 22.35 23.18
C ASN A 544 -28.55 21.35 22.66
N GLY A 545 -28.63 20.17 23.28
CA GLY A 545 -29.60 19.12 22.91
C GLY A 545 -29.25 18.33 21.65
N LEU A 546 -28.09 18.58 21.03
CA LEU A 546 -27.58 17.83 19.88
C LEU A 546 -26.34 17.03 20.26
N GLU A 547 -26.06 15.98 19.48
CA GLU A 547 -24.79 15.24 19.56
C GLU A 547 -23.57 16.18 19.34
N PRO A 548 -22.42 15.92 19.98
CA PRO A 548 -21.25 16.79 19.85
C PRO A 548 -20.73 16.97 18.41
N GLU A 549 -21.04 16.06 17.49
CA GLU A 549 -20.67 16.09 16.06
C GLU A 549 -21.14 17.34 15.33
N TYR A 550 -22.15 18.04 15.84
CA TYR A 550 -22.61 19.30 15.25
C TYR A 550 -21.71 20.49 15.59
N GLN A 551 -20.69 20.32 16.44
CA GLN A 551 -19.73 21.38 16.74
C GLN A 551 -18.69 21.53 15.62
N THR A 552 -18.48 22.77 15.18
CA THR A 552 -17.63 23.09 14.02
C THR A 552 -16.28 23.70 14.37
N SER A 553 -15.92 23.72 15.66
CA SER A 553 -14.62 24.21 16.12
C SER A 553 -14.23 23.51 17.42
N LEU A 554 -12.92 23.37 17.65
CA LEU A 554 -12.40 22.80 18.89
C LEU A 554 -12.87 23.61 20.11
N LYS A 555 -12.91 24.95 19.99
CA LYS A 555 -13.39 25.83 21.05
C LYS A 555 -14.87 25.61 21.38
N ALA A 556 -15.75 25.48 20.39
CA ALA A 556 -17.16 25.22 20.66
C ALA A 556 -17.38 23.86 21.33
N LEU A 557 -16.58 22.86 20.97
CA LEU A 557 -16.58 21.55 21.62
C LEU A 557 -16.17 21.65 23.09
N THR A 558 -15.07 22.37 23.39
CA THR A 558 -14.56 22.53 24.76
C THR A 558 -15.43 23.44 25.63
N ASP A 559 -15.96 24.53 25.08
CA ASP A 559 -16.94 25.40 25.78
C ASP A 559 -18.23 24.62 26.13
N GLY A 560 -18.57 23.60 25.33
CA GLY A 560 -19.66 22.65 25.59
C GLY A 560 -19.35 21.59 26.65
N GLY A 561 -18.18 21.67 27.31
CA GLY A 561 -17.79 20.75 28.39
C GLY A 561 -17.20 19.42 27.92
N ILE A 562 -16.84 19.29 26.64
CA ILE A 562 -16.18 18.11 26.10
C ILE A 562 -14.68 18.34 26.03
N ILE A 563 -13.92 17.56 26.81
CA ILE A 563 -12.47 17.51 26.71
C ILE A 563 -12.11 16.43 25.68
N PRO A 564 -11.55 16.79 24.51
CA PRO A 564 -11.14 15.83 23.51
C PRO A 564 -9.89 15.06 23.95
N VAL A 565 -9.59 13.97 23.24
CA VAL A 565 -8.34 13.22 23.38
C VAL A 565 -7.15 14.15 23.13
N LYS A 566 -6.14 14.08 24.01
CA LYS A 566 -4.88 14.79 23.80
C LYS A 566 -4.09 14.06 22.72
N LYS A 567 -3.58 14.77 21.72
CA LYS A 567 -2.71 14.22 20.68
C LYS A 567 -1.41 15.01 20.55
N THR A 568 -0.32 14.32 20.22
CA THR A 568 1.02 14.88 20.00
C THR A 568 1.61 14.29 18.72
N LEU A 569 1.93 15.14 17.75
CA LEU A 569 2.53 14.69 16.49
C LEU A 569 3.96 14.20 16.76
N LEU A 570 4.23 12.92 16.45
CA LEU A 570 5.59 12.39 16.47
C LEU A 570 6.30 12.72 15.17
N PHE A 571 5.71 12.38 14.03
CA PHE A 571 6.25 12.69 12.72
C PHE A 571 5.19 12.57 11.64
N ASP A 572 5.51 13.11 10.47
CA ASP A 572 4.71 13.05 9.26
C ASP A 572 5.59 12.58 8.10
N MET A 573 5.12 11.57 7.38
CA MET A 573 5.82 10.99 6.23
C MET A 573 5.41 11.64 4.89
N VAL A 574 4.80 12.82 4.94
CA VAL A 574 4.47 13.66 3.77
C VAL A 574 5.64 13.81 2.79
N GLU A 575 5.31 14.02 1.52
CA GLU A 575 6.27 14.33 0.46
C GLU A 575 7.34 15.36 0.90
N GLY A 576 8.61 14.99 0.71
CA GLY A 576 9.77 15.83 1.04
C GLY A 576 10.28 15.70 2.48
N SER A 577 9.62 14.92 3.33
CA SER A 577 10.01 14.68 4.73
C SER A 577 11.32 13.87 4.91
N GLY A 578 11.80 13.21 3.86
CA GLY A 578 13.01 12.37 3.89
C GLY A 578 12.75 10.90 4.23
N PHE A 579 11.54 10.52 4.63
CA PHE A 579 11.18 9.12 4.90
C PHE A 579 11.25 8.23 3.65
N GLY A 580 11.03 8.80 2.46
CA GLY A 580 10.93 8.04 1.21
C GLY A 580 9.61 7.26 1.08
N TRP A 581 8.60 7.59 1.89
CA TRP A 581 7.26 7.03 1.76
C TRP A 581 6.54 7.67 0.59
N VAL A 582 6.05 6.85 -0.35
CA VAL A 582 5.42 7.31 -1.60
C VAL A 582 3.95 6.90 -1.74
N SER A 583 3.39 6.24 -0.71
CA SER A 583 1.97 5.86 -0.69
C SER A 583 1.12 6.91 0.02
N GLY A 584 -0.06 7.21 -0.54
CA GLY A 584 -1.08 8.04 0.11
C GLY A 584 -1.88 7.32 1.21
N LYS A 585 -1.75 5.99 1.32
CA LYS A 585 -2.51 5.14 2.26
C LYS A 585 -1.57 4.43 3.23
N THR A 586 -1.17 5.09 4.32
CA THR A 586 -0.59 4.37 5.47
C THR A 586 -1.75 3.88 6.35
N GLU A 587 -1.94 2.58 6.46
CA GLU A 587 -3.12 2.01 7.13
C GLU A 587 -2.74 0.98 8.19
N GLY A 588 -1.80 0.05 7.94
CA GLY A 588 -1.29 -0.84 8.99
C GLY A 588 -0.20 -0.24 9.87
N MET A 589 -0.26 -0.45 11.20
CA MET A 589 0.79 -0.05 12.15
C MET A 589 0.99 -1.06 13.29
N ALA A 590 2.25 -1.35 13.64
CA ALA A 590 2.59 -2.15 14.81
C ALA A 590 3.75 -1.55 15.60
N LEU A 591 3.79 -1.78 16.91
CA LEU A 591 4.97 -1.49 17.74
C LEU A 591 5.85 -2.74 17.82
N VAL A 592 7.08 -2.66 17.33
CA VAL A 592 8.05 -3.79 17.33
C VAL A 592 8.76 -3.89 18.68
N ASP A 593 9.15 -2.75 19.22
CA ASP A 593 9.73 -2.60 20.56
C ASP A 593 9.45 -1.18 21.08
N ALA A 594 10.00 -0.82 22.23
CA ALA A 594 9.74 0.49 22.84
C ALA A 594 10.09 1.71 21.95
N GLN A 595 10.89 1.56 20.89
CA GLN A 595 11.38 2.62 20.00
C GLN A 595 11.03 2.44 18.53
N THR A 596 10.73 1.22 18.08
CA THR A 596 10.54 0.91 16.67
C THR A 596 9.07 0.70 16.32
N ILE A 597 8.59 1.51 15.38
CA ILE A 597 7.24 1.46 14.81
C ILE A 597 7.35 0.83 13.42
N ALA A 598 6.52 -0.17 13.14
CA ALA A 598 6.31 -0.69 11.79
C ALA A 598 5.08 -0.01 11.17
N VAL A 599 5.17 0.41 9.91
CA VAL A 599 4.03 0.92 9.13
C VAL A 599 3.95 0.21 7.79
N ALA A 600 2.73 -0.01 7.29
CA ALA A 600 2.45 -0.63 6.01
C ALA A 600 1.41 0.18 5.21
N ASN A 601 1.40 0.00 3.89
CA ASN A 601 0.37 0.59 3.03
C ASN A 601 -0.64 -0.44 2.54
N ASP A 602 -1.92 -0.07 2.55
CA ASP A 602 -2.88 -0.66 1.63
C ASP A 602 -2.57 -0.15 0.21
N ASN A 603 -2.50 -1.08 -0.74
CA ASN A 603 -2.20 -0.81 -2.13
C ASN A 603 -3.37 -1.14 -3.07
N ASP A 604 -4.57 -1.41 -2.54
CA ASP A 604 -5.76 -1.75 -3.33
C ASP A 604 -5.52 -2.93 -4.30
N PHE A 605 -4.71 -3.91 -3.88
CA PHE A 605 -4.28 -5.06 -4.71
C PHE A 605 -3.54 -4.62 -5.99
N GLY A 606 -2.99 -3.41 -6.00
CA GLY A 606 -2.32 -2.79 -7.13
C GLY A 606 -3.23 -2.47 -8.31
N LEU A 607 -4.55 -2.32 -8.10
CA LEU A 607 -5.51 -2.00 -9.15
C LEU A 607 -5.88 -0.51 -9.17
N ALA A 608 -6.34 -0.06 -10.33
CA ALA A 608 -7.12 1.15 -10.50
C ALA A 608 -8.23 0.89 -11.53
N ALA A 609 -9.14 1.85 -11.64
CA ALA A 609 -10.21 1.84 -12.65
C ALA A 609 -10.25 3.16 -13.41
N GLU A 610 -10.47 3.05 -14.72
CA GLU A 610 -10.59 4.20 -15.61
C GLU A 610 -11.74 4.03 -16.59
N ILE A 611 -12.19 5.16 -17.15
CA ILE A 611 -13.10 5.19 -18.30
C ILE A 611 -12.37 5.88 -19.45
N VAL A 612 -12.29 5.20 -20.58
CA VAL A 612 -11.74 5.76 -21.82
C VAL A 612 -12.89 6.29 -22.67
N GLY A 613 -12.85 7.59 -22.95
CA GLY A 613 -13.84 8.25 -23.78
C GLY A 613 -13.59 8.10 -25.29
N PRO A 614 -14.53 8.54 -26.12
CA PRO A 614 -14.49 8.35 -27.57
C PRO A 614 -13.32 9.06 -28.25
N ASN A 615 -12.71 10.08 -27.62
CA ASN A 615 -11.55 10.80 -28.15
C ASN A 615 -10.23 10.35 -27.50
N GLY A 616 -10.26 9.28 -26.70
CA GLY A 616 -9.10 8.75 -25.98
C GLY A 616 -8.79 9.48 -24.67
N GLU A 617 -9.67 10.37 -24.20
CA GLU A 617 -9.56 10.96 -22.87
C GLU A 617 -9.74 9.89 -21.79
N ILE A 618 -8.97 10.02 -20.70
CA ILE A 618 -9.04 9.13 -19.54
C ILE A 618 -9.76 9.85 -18.41
N LEU A 619 -10.86 9.25 -17.95
CA LEU A 619 -11.66 9.70 -16.81
C LEU A 619 -11.53 8.70 -15.66
N LYS A 620 -11.90 9.11 -14.44
CA LYS A 620 -11.94 8.17 -13.30
C LYS A 620 -13.05 7.14 -13.49
N GLY A 621 -12.89 5.98 -12.86
CA GLY A 621 -13.87 4.90 -12.90
C GLY A 621 -15.29 5.31 -12.47
N ASP A 622 -15.42 6.27 -11.55
CA ASP A 622 -16.67 6.79 -10.99
C ASP A 622 -17.15 8.11 -11.61
N ASP A 623 -16.51 8.59 -12.68
CA ASP A 623 -16.81 9.92 -13.23
C ASP A 623 -18.12 9.99 -14.04
N CYS A 624 -18.77 8.86 -14.32
CA CYS A 624 -19.91 8.76 -15.24
C CYS A 624 -21.07 7.95 -14.65
N GLU A 625 -22.19 7.87 -15.39
CA GLU A 625 -23.31 6.99 -15.06
C GLU A 625 -23.43 5.84 -16.08
N MET A 626 -24.07 4.75 -15.67
CA MET A 626 -24.40 3.59 -16.50
C MET A 626 -25.88 3.21 -16.37
N ASP A 627 -26.42 2.53 -17.38
CA ASP A 627 -27.75 1.91 -17.28
C ASP A 627 -27.71 0.52 -16.63
N ALA A 628 -28.88 -0.08 -16.42
CA ALA A 628 -29.03 -1.41 -15.83
C ALA A 628 -28.41 -2.56 -16.68
N SER A 629 -28.07 -2.30 -17.93
CA SER A 629 -27.36 -3.24 -18.81
C SER A 629 -25.84 -3.11 -18.72
N GLY A 630 -25.31 -2.19 -17.89
CA GLY A 630 -23.87 -1.92 -17.78
C GLY A 630 -23.33 -1.01 -18.88
N GLN A 631 -24.19 -0.38 -19.69
CA GLN A 631 -23.76 0.56 -20.72
C GLN A 631 -23.51 1.93 -20.09
N ILE A 632 -22.31 2.49 -20.27
CA ILE A 632 -22.00 3.86 -19.86
C ILE A 632 -22.78 4.85 -20.73
N LEU A 633 -23.40 5.83 -20.08
CA LEU A 633 -24.30 6.80 -20.71
C LEU A 633 -23.56 8.09 -21.07
N ALA A 634 -23.47 8.39 -22.36
CA ALA A 634 -23.00 9.69 -22.82
C ALA A 634 -23.97 10.82 -22.37
N GLY A 635 -23.41 11.98 -22.03
CA GLY A 635 -24.15 13.12 -21.48
C GLY A 635 -24.38 13.09 -19.97
N THR A 636 -23.87 12.08 -19.26
CA THR A 636 -23.98 11.95 -17.79
C THR A 636 -22.64 12.17 -17.09
N GLY A 637 -22.66 12.61 -15.84
CA GLY A 637 -21.44 12.90 -15.07
C GLY A 637 -20.44 13.75 -15.86
N LYS A 638 -19.21 13.25 -16.01
CA LYS A 638 -18.15 13.83 -16.87
C LYS A 638 -18.05 13.19 -18.26
N CYS A 639 -18.85 12.17 -18.57
CA CYS A 639 -18.95 11.55 -19.90
C CYS A 639 -19.73 12.46 -20.89
N THR A 640 -19.26 13.69 -21.09
CA THR A 640 -20.01 14.75 -21.80
C THR A 640 -19.98 14.63 -23.33
N ALA A 641 -18.95 14.00 -23.90
CA ALA A 641 -18.83 13.85 -25.35
C ALA A 641 -19.76 12.74 -25.88
N PRO A 642 -20.37 12.91 -27.08
CA PRO A 642 -21.13 11.85 -27.71
C PRO A 642 -20.19 10.73 -28.19
N GLY A 643 -20.57 9.47 -27.94
CA GLY A 643 -19.80 8.31 -28.38
C GLY A 643 -19.80 7.17 -27.38
N ALA A 644 -19.01 6.14 -27.67
CA ALA A 644 -18.84 5.01 -26.78
C ALA A 644 -17.75 5.27 -25.74
N TYR A 645 -18.04 4.94 -24.49
CA TYR A 645 -17.10 4.96 -23.39
C TYR A 645 -16.79 3.52 -22.98
N THR A 646 -15.54 3.27 -22.59
CA THR A 646 -15.06 1.94 -22.20
C THR A 646 -14.52 1.97 -20.79
N TYR A 647 -15.13 1.20 -19.88
CA TYR A 647 -14.58 0.94 -18.55
C TYR A 647 -13.40 -0.03 -18.62
N ARG A 648 -12.36 0.21 -17.81
CA ARG A 648 -11.20 -0.67 -17.71
C ARG A 648 -10.72 -0.80 -16.27
N ILE A 649 -10.40 -2.04 -15.91
CA ILE A 649 -9.58 -2.35 -14.73
C ILE A 649 -8.12 -2.43 -15.17
N ILE A 650 -7.29 -1.59 -14.57
CA ILE A 650 -5.88 -1.44 -14.93
C ILE A 650 -5.00 -1.59 -13.69
N ARG A 651 -3.68 -1.60 -13.89
CA ARG A 651 -2.73 -1.43 -12.79
C ARG A 651 -2.84 -0.02 -12.21
N GLY A 652 -2.68 0.08 -10.90
CA GLY A 652 -2.54 1.36 -10.21
C GLY A 652 -1.24 2.06 -10.60
N LYS A 653 -1.02 3.25 -10.04
CA LYS A 653 0.22 4.00 -10.28
C LYS A 653 1.42 3.18 -9.80
N PRO A 654 2.52 3.07 -10.55
CA PRO A 654 3.64 2.19 -10.22
C PRO A 654 4.27 2.42 -8.84
N TRP A 655 4.19 3.63 -8.29
CA TRP A 655 4.68 3.91 -6.94
C TRP A 655 3.68 3.56 -5.83
N GLU A 656 2.40 3.36 -6.12
CA GLU A 656 1.38 2.95 -5.14
C GLU A 656 1.16 1.44 -5.11
N THR A 657 1.40 0.73 -6.22
CA THR A 657 1.14 -0.71 -6.34
C THR A 657 2.02 -1.63 -5.49
N PRO A 658 3.25 -1.30 -5.08
CA PRO A 658 4.01 -2.18 -4.19
C PRO A 658 3.44 -2.19 -2.78
N SER A 659 3.32 -3.39 -2.18
CA SER A 659 3.11 -3.51 -0.73
C SER A 659 4.42 -3.21 -0.03
N ARG A 660 4.44 -2.20 0.83
CA ARG A 660 5.63 -1.76 1.58
C ARG A 660 5.43 -1.90 3.07
N LEU A 661 6.54 -2.13 3.74
CA LEU A 661 6.64 -2.13 5.19
C LEU A 661 7.89 -1.35 5.59
N PHE A 662 7.74 -0.30 6.39
CA PHE A 662 8.87 0.47 6.92
C PHE A 662 9.01 0.21 8.42
N LEU A 663 10.24 -0.01 8.87
CA LEU A 663 10.60 -0.03 10.29
C LEU A 663 11.25 1.30 10.67
N ILE A 664 10.55 2.10 11.46
CA ILE A 664 10.95 3.45 11.87
C ILE A 664 11.42 3.39 13.33
N LYS A 665 12.71 3.57 13.55
CA LYS A 665 13.30 3.61 14.88
C LYS A 665 13.45 5.05 15.36
N LEU A 666 12.74 5.40 16.42
CA LEU A 666 12.79 6.71 17.03
C LEU A 666 14.05 6.91 17.90
N PRO A 667 14.46 8.18 18.12
CA PRO A 667 15.61 8.51 18.97
C PRO A 667 15.53 8.01 20.42
N LYS A 668 14.31 7.86 20.95
CA LYS A 668 14.04 7.43 22.33
C LYS A 668 12.73 6.64 22.39
N PRO A 669 12.43 5.93 23.50
CA PRO A 669 11.17 5.21 23.65
C PRO A 669 9.93 6.07 23.36
N VAL A 670 8.92 5.47 22.73
CA VAL A 670 7.68 6.16 22.33
C VAL A 670 7.00 6.84 23.52
N LEU A 671 6.95 6.16 24.67
CA LEU A 671 6.34 6.69 25.88
C LEU A 671 7.07 7.91 26.46
N ASP A 672 8.34 8.12 26.12
CA ASP A 672 9.11 9.29 26.58
C ASP A 672 8.73 10.57 25.80
N TYR A 673 7.85 10.46 24.80
CA TYR A 673 7.22 11.60 24.11
C TYR A 673 5.87 12.00 24.72
N ALA A 674 5.32 11.20 25.62
CA ALA A 674 4.13 11.57 26.38
C ALA A 674 4.53 12.69 27.35
N SER A 675 4.11 13.92 27.04
CA SER A 675 4.31 15.10 27.91
C SER A 675 3.05 15.41 28.71
#